data_AF-A0A9P9FZ51-F1
#
_entry.id   AF-A0A9P9FZ51-F1
#
_cell.length_a   1.000
_cell.length_b   1.000
_cell.length_c   1.000
_cell.angle_alpha   90.00
_cell.angle_beta   90.00
_cell.angle_gamma   90.00
#
_symmetry.space_group_name_H-M   'P 1'
#
loop_
_entity.id
_entity.type
_entity.pdbx_description
1 polymer ?
#
loop_
_entity_poly.entity_id
_entity_poly.type
_entity_poly.pdbx_seq_one_letter_code
_entity_poly.pdbx_strand_id
1 'polypeptide(L)'
;MKHVQRFKARILGRSESPPKPTLENSCPRLDESSSSVTEPTKSRTTTHGLFILADSKPDEAGLMDFPVDIVAIHGLNGNAISTWRHEPDGTVWLRDLLPNFLPGCRVYTYGYPSKIWSQSSERVQEYALNLLVSLRDVREDLNASKRSIIFVCHSLGGIVFKQALVAAHENDDLYGDVLKSVRGVVFLATPHRGSNAANLASICGSIVNSFASAGLGPKTVRTDLLKTLIYDSDTLQDLTMSARNRLGNIHVVSFYETLPLPMGPLSSSLVVSPASAMLGIPYEEVIPMPEDHRTICRFPGETESYLKVARALRRIATKSSNVGPTIKRTSTHSSNIVLSGLERTCMLLLSDNDVAKDVEPPPKPVPGTCQWIRGHSLFVSWLEKGTNALLWLTGHPGCGKTMLSYSLAQYFDDACNKSRNVLIYLCQNKNKQTDARAVLIGLILQIIHRHRSLVRYIRSAFEKQGSSIIQSFASLWRIFLRITMDPKSGPLYVILDALDECEKTSCHQLLVSISDMLTDSSQSIKGGSRVKFLITSRPFLHQSYANSQKVFQSQISIDDDQTGYTEDLQTFIQERIHEISLNRQFSNDIRDFLCEAIMSKADRTFLWIHMVLASIEKSLLTSRKEFQKIITSIPEGLAEIYHRYLTAIPLDHQEDASKLLKLLLACSRPLSLDELNIAFTMDPSYTTAESIMQNSHNSIAHTVQGILGSLVRVTGQQVSLVHQSVKDYLQDQYIASIDSPPAIRRVNPQGSALQLATVCIQYLLLDDFTVDFFPTNDSPTSVIAEETDVFGELPLGDFEGDFWDQEDHDLDSNTLFHDPAILRPEICDSLVSDYPFYTYASLHWAEHFARCEEDAPEELKDFARSLLNPDTANCRNWLRFYHVKAPTPLDDDLMDQNPIILASQFDSYTVLKSLLLDCEPSQVIKNQSLYWASRLGHDRIVTALLQSGAEPDTRQLEGQTALTVASEHGNRSCVTALLADSRINVNAPGRNGRTALSFACGGGHDDIVKELLNQKACNPDEPDNAGATPFFWAVGGGHHSILSTLARLRSVDINHRDKTGRTAVSWASGDGMADTLIRLLKLPRININAKDNKGRSPLSWAAGNGCTDVVEILLASPKIDKTSIDNDNRNAISWASARGHCQVLVRLLEAGCPGVDAEDIDGWTPLAWAIQTDSPDTVQALISDENVLIERRDRGGRTALSWAVEYGHIEVVKVLLRAGADTGTQTRSGRTPAMIAKDFGRDDIVKELEVYGP
;
A
#
# COMPACT_ATOMS: atom_id res chain seq x y z
N MET A 1 -43.88 -8.81 51.02
CA MET A 1 -45.30 -8.89 50.59
C MET A 1 -45.35 -9.92 49.47
N LYS A 2 -45.81 -11.17 49.68
CA LYS A 2 -47.23 -11.61 49.73
C LYS A 2 -47.97 -11.07 48.49
N HIS A 3 -48.48 -11.85 47.52
CA HIS A 3 -48.99 -13.23 47.52
C HIS A 3 -48.84 -13.81 46.07
N VAL A 4 -48.34 -15.05 45.79
CA VAL A 4 -48.84 -16.41 46.16
C VAL A 4 -49.95 -16.86 45.18
N GLN A 5 -49.98 -18.05 44.55
CA GLN A 5 -49.35 -19.37 44.76
C GLN A 5 -49.83 -20.29 43.60
N ARG A 6 -49.21 -21.41 43.17
CA ARG A 6 -48.96 -22.74 43.81
C ARG A 6 -48.56 -23.70 42.64
N PHE A 7 -47.89 -24.85 42.76
CA PHE A 7 -47.59 -25.76 43.87
C PHE A 7 -46.39 -26.66 43.47
N LYS A 8 -45.63 -27.13 44.45
CA LYS A 8 -44.53 -28.12 44.37
C LYS A 8 -44.95 -29.42 45.08
N ALA A 9 -44.29 -30.53 44.69
CA ALA A 9 -43.86 -31.68 45.53
C ALA A 9 -44.64 -33.03 45.50
N ARG A 10 -43.91 -34.13 45.17
CA ARG A 10 -43.60 -35.36 45.97
C ARG A 10 -43.20 -36.53 45.03
N ILE A 11 -42.03 -37.18 45.15
CA ILE A 11 -41.52 -38.22 46.09
C ILE A 11 -41.93 -39.68 45.73
N LEU A 12 -40.89 -40.48 45.37
CA LEU A 12 -40.55 -41.92 45.60
C LEU A 12 -41.54 -43.09 45.42
N GLY A 13 -41.03 -44.17 44.78
CA GLY A 13 -41.36 -45.60 45.00
C GLY A 13 -41.49 -46.42 43.70
N ARG A 14 -40.48 -47.18 43.23
CA ARG A 14 -40.19 -48.63 43.50
C ARG A 14 -41.37 -49.56 43.17
N SER A 15 -41.26 -50.74 42.54
CA SER A 15 -40.20 -51.75 42.29
C SER A 15 -40.71 -52.64 41.12
N GLU A 16 -39.93 -53.42 40.37
CA GLU A 16 -39.23 -54.63 40.82
C GLU A 16 -38.10 -55.05 39.86
N SER A 17 -37.12 -55.68 40.50
CA SER A 17 -35.82 -56.22 40.10
C SER A 17 -35.91 -57.73 39.72
N PRO A 18 -34.79 -58.49 39.67
CA PRO A 18 -33.60 -58.53 38.79
C PRO A 18 -33.52 -59.99 38.17
N PRO A 19 -32.40 -60.61 37.69
CA PRO A 19 -30.97 -60.25 37.79
C PRO A 19 -30.06 -60.45 36.55
N LYS A 20 -28.83 -59.95 36.73
CA LYS A 20 -27.55 -60.24 36.02
C LYS A 20 -27.18 -61.76 36.13
N PRO A 21 -26.03 -62.30 35.60
CA PRO A 21 -24.84 -61.69 34.97
C PRO A 21 -24.22 -62.53 33.80
N THR A 22 -22.96 -62.20 33.47
CA THR A 22 -21.88 -62.99 32.82
C THR A 22 -21.87 -63.08 31.29
N LEU A 23 -20.90 -62.47 30.59
CA LEU A 23 -19.45 -62.78 30.44
C LEU A 23 -19.19 -63.97 29.52
N GLU A 24 -18.25 -63.70 28.61
CA GLU A 24 -17.37 -64.61 27.86
C GLU A 24 -17.81 -65.12 26.47
N ASN A 25 -17.05 -64.60 25.49
CA ASN A 25 -16.27 -65.34 24.51
C ASN A 25 -16.95 -66.50 23.80
N SER A 26 -17.14 -66.35 22.49
CA SER A 26 -16.28 -67.01 21.49
C SER A 26 -16.84 -66.81 20.08
N CYS A 27 -15.96 -66.42 19.16
CA CYS A 27 -16.17 -66.55 17.72
C CYS A 27 -16.44 -68.02 17.37
N PRO A 28 -17.26 -68.33 16.33
CA PRO A 28 -16.63 -68.50 15.02
C PRO A 28 -17.49 -68.14 13.79
N ARG A 29 -16.77 -67.56 12.81
CA ARG A 29 -16.70 -67.89 11.36
C ARG A 29 -17.90 -68.50 10.59
N LEU A 30 -18.05 -67.88 9.40
CA LEU A 30 -18.43 -68.42 8.07
C LEU A 30 -19.92 -68.75 7.86
N ASP A 31 -20.59 -68.04 6.95
CA ASP A 31 -20.73 -68.51 5.56
C ASP A 31 -21.51 -67.54 4.66
N GLU A 32 -21.34 -67.78 3.37
CA GLU A 32 -21.71 -67.00 2.21
C GLU A 32 -23.21 -66.83 1.94
N SER A 33 -23.49 -65.79 1.15
CA SER A 33 -24.47 -65.73 0.06
C SER A 33 -25.89 -65.21 0.30
N SER A 34 -26.15 -64.11 -0.41
CA SER A 34 -27.33 -63.80 -1.21
C SER A 34 -28.56 -63.11 -0.60
N SER A 35 -29.00 -62.11 -1.38
CA SER A 35 -30.35 -61.58 -1.54
C SER A 35 -30.84 -60.44 -0.61
N SER A 36 -30.89 -59.27 -1.25
CA SER A 36 -31.99 -58.31 -1.31
C SER A 36 -32.51 -57.62 -0.03
N VAL A 37 -32.33 -56.29 -0.07
CA VAL A 37 -33.31 -55.24 0.24
C VAL A 37 -33.84 -55.21 1.68
N THR A 38 -33.44 -54.18 2.42
CA THR A 38 -34.36 -53.14 2.92
C THR A 38 -33.54 -52.01 3.54
N GLU A 39 -33.72 -50.78 3.04
CA GLU A 39 -33.31 -49.57 3.76
C GLU A 39 -34.06 -49.48 5.10
N PRO A 40 -33.40 -48.99 6.16
CA PRO A 40 -34.08 -48.30 7.24
C PRO A 40 -33.66 -46.82 7.28
N THR A 41 -34.61 -45.99 6.89
CA THR A 41 -35.08 -44.80 7.62
C THR A 41 -34.04 -43.83 8.23
N LYS A 42 -33.93 -42.69 7.55
CA LYS A 42 -33.47 -41.36 7.99
C LYS A 42 -33.66 -41.07 9.49
N SER A 43 -32.56 -40.99 10.23
CA SER A 43 -32.46 -40.15 11.43
C SER A 43 -31.84 -38.79 11.06
N ARG A 44 -32.58 -37.70 11.32
CA ARG A 44 -32.08 -36.32 11.29
C ARG A 44 -30.95 -36.17 12.32
N THR A 45 -29.70 -36.11 11.88
CA THR A 45 -28.55 -35.77 12.73
C THR A 45 -28.08 -34.34 12.44
N THR A 46 -27.86 -33.62 13.54
CA THR A 46 -27.41 -32.23 13.72
C THR A 46 -26.25 -31.82 12.80
N THR A 47 -26.36 -30.68 12.11
CA THR A 47 -25.51 -30.32 10.94
C THR A 47 -24.31 -29.40 11.21
N HIS A 48 -23.95 -29.09 12.47
CA HIS A 48 -22.85 -28.17 12.78
C HIS A 48 -21.91 -28.74 13.85
N GLY A 49 -20.59 -28.59 13.66
CA GLY A 49 -19.53 -29.22 14.47
C GLY A 49 -18.57 -30.07 13.64
N LEU A 50 -17.56 -30.65 14.29
CA LEU A 50 -16.59 -31.56 13.68
C LEU A 50 -17.09 -33.02 13.82
N PHE A 51 -17.21 -33.75 12.72
CA PHE A 51 -17.73 -35.12 12.68
C PHE A 51 -16.80 -36.06 11.92
N ILE A 52 -16.72 -37.33 12.33
CA ILE A 52 -15.96 -38.37 11.61
C ILE A 52 -16.82 -38.89 10.44
N LEU A 53 -16.27 -38.84 9.23
CA LEU A 53 -16.86 -39.41 8.01
C LEU A 53 -16.37 -40.84 7.75
N ALA A 54 -15.09 -41.12 7.99
CA ALA A 54 -14.49 -42.43 7.81
C ALA A 54 -13.35 -42.65 8.81
N ASP A 55 -13.29 -43.84 9.40
CA ASP A 55 -12.23 -44.28 10.30
C ASP A 55 -11.72 -45.63 9.78
N SER A 56 -10.59 -45.63 9.10
CA SER A 56 -10.01 -46.85 8.52
C SER A 56 -9.25 -47.63 9.60
N LYS A 57 -9.68 -48.87 9.86
CA LYS A 57 -9.01 -49.78 10.80
C LYS A 57 -7.66 -50.23 10.21
N PRO A 58 -6.65 -50.52 11.05
CA PRO A 58 -5.37 -51.04 10.57
C PRO A 58 -5.55 -52.40 9.88
N ASP A 59 -4.73 -52.67 8.86
CA ASP A 59 -4.71 -53.95 8.14
C ASP A 59 -4.42 -55.13 9.09
N GLU A 60 -4.69 -56.36 8.65
CA GLU A 60 -4.51 -57.62 9.40
C GLU A 60 -3.08 -57.81 9.99
N ALA A 61 -2.10 -57.02 9.54
CA ALA A 61 -0.72 -56.98 10.05
C ALA A 61 -0.42 -55.89 11.11
N GLY A 62 -1.39 -55.03 11.46
CA GLY A 62 -1.24 -54.02 12.52
C GLY A 62 -0.38 -52.80 12.17
N LEU A 63 0.04 -52.63 10.92
CA LEU A 63 0.83 -51.48 10.44
C LEU A 63 -0.10 -50.39 9.87
N MET A 64 0.12 -49.13 10.25
CA MET A 64 -0.59 -47.96 9.67
C MET A 64 0.29 -47.28 8.64
N ASP A 65 -0.03 -47.44 7.35
CA ASP A 65 0.77 -46.86 6.25
C ASP A 65 0.73 -45.32 6.24
N PHE A 66 -0.40 -44.69 6.64
CA PHE A 66 -0.55 -43.23 6.67
C PHE A 66 -1.32 -42.70 7.90
N PRO A 67 -0.66 -42.41 9.03
CA PRO A 67 -1.32 -41.91 10.25
C PRO A 67 -1.67 -40.41 10.16
N VAL A 68 -2.60 -40.05 9.27
CA VAL A 68 -3.01 -38.66 9.00
C VAL A 68 -4.51 -38.46 9.29
N ASP A 69 -4.85 -37.27 9.81
CA ASP A 69 -6.21 -36.78 9.98
C ASP A 69 -6.53 -35.77 8.87
N ILE A 70 -7.57 -36.06 8.08
CA ILE A 70 -8.04 -35.21 6.97
C ILE A 70 -9.24 -34.42 7.46
N VAL A 71 -9.20 -33.09 7.42
CA VAL A 71 -10.27 -32.22 7.91
C VAL A 71 -10.89 -31.45 6.74
N ALA A 72 -12.11 -31.84 6.36
CA ALA A 72 -12.83 -31.27 5.22
C ALA A 72 -13.80 -30.15 5.64
N ILE A 73 -13.61 -28.94 5.11
CA ILE A 73 -14.39 -27.74 5.43
C ILE A 73 -15.20 -27.32 4.20
N HIS A 74 -16.53 -27.31 4.33
CA HIS A 74 -17.44 -27.07 3.22
C HIS A 74 -17.55 -25.59 2.82
N GLY A 75 -18.02 -25.34 1.60
CA GLY A 75 -18.21 -24.00 1.04
C GLY A 75 -19.54 -23.31 1.35
N LEU A 76 -19.76 -22.16 0.70
CA LEU A 76 -20.98 -21.35 0.79
C LEU A 76 -22.19 -22.14 0.26
N ASN A 77 -23.34 -22.02 0.94
CA ASN A 77 -24.60 -22.72 0.63
C ASN A 77 -24.52 -24.27 0.68
N GLY A 78 -23.38 -24.81 1.13
CA GLY A 78 -23.15 -26.24 1.35
C GLY A 78 -23.49 -26.70 2.76
N ASN A 79 -23.20 -27.98 3.03
CA ASN A 79 -23.15 -28.53 4.38
C ASN A 79 -22.09 -29.63 4.43
N ALA A 80 -21.83 -30.16 5.63
CA ALA A 80 -20.75 -31.09 5.90
C ALA A 80 -20.74 -32.37 5.03
N ILE A 81 -21.86 -32.74 4.41
CA ILE A 81 -21.95 -33.93 3.54
C ILE A 81 -22.30 -33.55 2.09
N SER A 82 -23.23 -32.62 1.87
CA SER A 82 -23.75 -32.28 0.54
C SER A 82 -22.75 -31.56 -0.36
N THR A 83 -21.71 -30.93 0.21
CA THR A 83 -20.65 -30.32 -0.59
C THR A 83 -19.83 -31.37 -1.32
N TRP A 84 -19.59 -32.51 -0.67
CA TRP A 84 -18.72 -33.58 -1.15
C TRP A 84 -19.47 -34.70 -1.88
N ARG A 85 -20.80 -34.62 -1.94
CA ARG A 85 -21.68 -35.65 -2.50
C ARG A 85 -21.93 -35.43 -3.98
N HIS A 86 -21.67 -36.45 -4.80
CA HIS A 86 -22.13 -36.48 -6.19
C HIS A 86 -23.63 -36.74 -6.23
N GLU A 87 -24.43 -35.84 -6.81
CA GLU A 87 -25.89 -35.90 -6.74
C GLU A 87 -26.54 -37.04 -7.55
N PRO A 88 -26.04 -37.40 -8.75
CA PRO A 88 -26.57 -38.54 -9.51
C PRO A 88 -26.42 -39.90 -8.81
N ASP A 89 -25.25 -40.20 -8.25
CA ASP A 89 -24.92 -41.54 -7.71
C ASP A 89 -24.95 -41.60 -6.18
N GLY A 90 -25.00 -40.44 -5.53
CA GLY A 90 -25.01 -40.33 -4.08
C GLY A 90 -23.65 -40.55 -3.38
N THR A 91 -22.59 -40.84 -4.14
CA THR A 91 -21.21 -41.09 -3.66
C THR A 91 -20.64 -39.90 -2.89
N VAL A 92 -20.04 -40.14 -1.72
CA VAL A 92 -19.28 -39.16 -0.94
C VAL A 92 -17.82 -39.59 -0.95
N TRP A 93 -17.03 -39.06 -1.88
CA TRP A 93 -15.67 -39.54 -2.16
C TRP A 93 -14.74 -39.52 -0.95
N LEU A 94 -14.91 -38.56 -0.04
CA LEU A 94 -14.15 -38.47 1.22
C LEU A 94 -14.34 -39.71 2.12
N ARG A 95 -15.52 -40.35 2.06
CA ARG A 95 -15.86 -41.56 2.82
C ARG A 95 -15.67 -42.83 1.98
N ASP A 96 -16.11 -42.79 0.72
CA ASP A 96 -16.29 -44.00 -0.09
C ASP A 96 -15.05 -44.35 -0.93
N LEU A 97 -14.21 -43.37 -1.29
CA LEU A 97 -13.07 -43.56 -2.20
C LEU A 97 -11.72 -43.27 -1.53
N LEU A 98 -11.62 -42.17 -0.78
CA LEU A 98 -10.35 -41.70 -0.20
C LEU A 98 -9.69 -42.71 0.75
N PRO A 99 -10.41 -43.45 1.62
CA PRO A 99 -9.78 -44.46 2.48
C PRO A 99 -9.10 -45.59 1.71
N ASN A 100 -9.54 -45.93 0.50
CA ASN A 100 -8.88 -46.94 -0.35
C ASN A 100 -7.54 -46.42 -0.90
N PHE A 101 -7.45 -45.11 -1.15
CA PHE A 101 -6.24 -44.48 -1.69
C PHE A 101 -5.24 -44.10 -0.61
N LEU A 102 -5.70 -43.90 0.64
CA LEU A 102 -4.92 -43.58 1.83
C LEU A 102 -5.31 -44.51 3.00
N PRO A 103 -4.85 -45.78 2.98
CA PRO A 103 -5.15 -46.74 4.04
C PRO A 103 -4.56 -46.25 5.38
N GLY A 104 -5.41 -46.22 6.42
CA GLY A 104 -5.05 -45.75 7.76
C GLY A 104 -5.35 -44.27 8.05
N CYS A 105 -5.93 -43.52 7.10
CA CYS A 105 -6.38 -42.14 7.33
C CYS A 105 -7.70 -42.08 8.12
N ARG A 106 -7.88 -41.00 8.90
CA ARG A 106 -9.15 -40.64 9.53
C ARG A 106 -9.69 -39.38 8.88
N VAL A 107 -10.93 -39.42 8.40
CA VAL A 107 -11.53 -38.32 7.66
C VAL A 107 -12.60 -37.66 8.53
N TYR A 108 -12.41 -36.38 8.80
CA TYR A 108 -13.35 -35.51 9.49
C TYR A 108 -13.98 -34.53 8.50
N THR A 109 -15.20 -34.10 8.80
CA THR A 109 -15.81 -32.93 8.16
C THR A 109 -16.30 -31.95 9.19
N TYR A 110 -16.12 -30.66 8.91
CA TYR A 110 -16.59 -29.57 9.75
C TYR A 110 -17.80 -28.89 9.13
N GLY A 111 -18.94 -28.98 9.82
CA GLY A 111 -20.19 -28.31 9.47
C GLY A 111 -20.35 -26.98 10.19
N TYR A 112 -20.73 -25.92 9.49
CA TYR A 112 -21.07 -24.61 10.06
C TYR A 112 -22.19 -23.94 9.24
N PRO A 113 -22.93 -22.97 9.77
CA PRO A 113 -24.08 -22.39 9.08
C PRO A 113 -23.64 -21.48 7.91
N SER A 114 -23.33 -22.07 6.74
CA SER A 114 -22.87 -21.37 5.53
C SER A 114 -23.96 -21.02 4.52
N LYS A 115 -25.24 -21.24 4.87
CA LYS A 115 -26.37 -20.87 3.99
C LYS A 115 -26.55 -19.35 3.98
N ILE A 116 -26.62 -18.78 2.78
CA ILE A 116 -26.85 -17.34 2.56
C ILE A 116 -28.15 -16.86 3.23
N TRP A 117 -29.15 -17.75 3.28
CA TRP A 117 -30.45 -17.54 3.92
C TRP A 117 -30.52 -18.32 5.23
N SER A 118 -30.12 -17.68 6.34
CA SER A 118 -30.02 -18.28 7.68
C SER A 118 -30.35 -17.27 8.77
N GLN A 119 -30.92 -17.72 9.89
CA GLN A 119 -31.18 -16.90 11.09
C GLN A 119 -29.98 -16.81 12.05
N SER A 120 -28.87 -17.50 11.77
CA SER A 120 -27.65 -17.38 12.59
C SER A 120 -27.04 -15.98 12.47
N SER A 121 -26.58 -15.41 13.58
CA SER A 121 -25.81 -14.16 13.64
C SER A 121 -24.29 -14.36 13.63
N GLU A 122 -23.83 -15.61 13.58
CA GLU A 122 -22.41 -15.94 13.79
C GLU A 122 -21.53 -15.52 12.61
N ARG A 123 -20.35 -14.94 12.86
CA ARG A 123 -19.41 -14.46 11.81
C ARG A 123 -18.36 -15.51 11.42
N VAL A 124 -17.62 -15.26 10.33
CA VAL A 124 -16.52 -16.14 9.88
C VAL A 124 -15.47 -16.37 10.98
N GLN A 125 -15.19 -15.36 11.81
CA GLN A 125 -14.28 -15.51 12.96
C GLN A 125 -14.77 -16.56 13.97
N GLU A 126 -16.07 -16.62 14.24
CA GLU A 126 -16.66 -17.56 15.20
C GLU A 126 -16.65 -18.99 14.64
N TYR A 127 -16.91 -19.16 13.33
CA TYR A 127 -16.76 -20.47 12.67
C TYR A 127 -15.34 -21.01 12.77
N ALA A 128 -14.34 -20.13 12.66
CA ALA A 128 -12.93 -20.47 12.78
C ALA A 128 -12.53 -20.86 14.22
N LEU A 129 -12.99 -20.10 15.22
CA LEU A 129 -12.74 -20.41 16.63
C LEU A 129 -13.38 -21.74 17.04
N ASN A 130 -14.64 -21.99 16.63
CA ASN A 130 -15.34 -23.25 16.91
C ASN A 130 -14.65 -24.46 16.27
N LEU A 131 -14.05 -24.29 15.08
CA LEU A 131 -13.23 -25.32 14.45
C LEU A 131 -11.98 -25.65 15.29
N LEU A 132 -11.28 -24.63 15.80
CA LEU A 132 -10.08 -24.83 16.62
C LEU A 132 -10.40 -25.51 17.95
N VAL A 133 -11.48 -25.09 18.62
CA VAL A 133 -11.96 -25.73 19.85
C VAL A 133 -12.27 -27.20 19.59
N SER A 134 -13.04 -27.50 18.53
CA SER A 134 -13.38 -28.88 18.18
C SER A 134 -12.16 -29.74 17.87
N LEU A 135 -11.16 -29.18 17.16
CA LEU A 135 -9.92 -29.90 16.84
C LEU A 135 -9.04 -30.13 18.06
N ARG A 136 -8.99 -29.18 19.01
CA ARG A 136 -8.28 -29.34 20.27
C ARG A 136 -8.91 -30.45 21.09
N ASP A 137 -10.23 -30.41 21.28
CA ASP A 137 -10.96 -31.37 22.12
C ASP A 137 -10.84 -32.81 21.59
N VAL A 138 -10.87 -33.01 20.25
CA VAL A 138 -10.65 -34.33 19.63
C VAL A 138 -9.20 -34.83 19.79
N ARG A 139 -8.24 -33.93 20.09
CA ARG A 139 -6.82 -34.25 20.18
C ARG A 139 -6.28 -34.39 21.61
N GLU A 140 -7.10 -34.15 22.64
CA GLU A 140 -6.71 -34.42 24.04
C GLU A 140 -6.48 -35.91 24.31
N ASP A 141 -6.96 -36.82 23.45
CA ASP A 141 -6.63 -38.24 23.48
C ASP A 141 -5.16 -38.51 23.12
N LEU A 142 -4.43 -39.21 24.00
CA LEU A 142 -2.97 -39.50 23.92
C LEU A 142 -2.50 -40.18 22.60
N ASN A 143 -3.41 -40.75 21.81
CA ASN A 143 -3.12 -41.35 20.49
C ASN A 143 -3.34 -40.39 19.31
N ALA A 144 -4.16 -39.34 19.46
CA ALA A 144 -4.49 -38.39 18.39
C ALA A 144 -3.43 -37.28 18.22
N SER A 145 -2.75 -36.90 19.30
CA SER A 145 -1.71 -35.86 19.31
C SER A 145 -0.49 -36.16 18.42
N LYS A 146 -0.28 -37.42 18.03
CA LYS A 146 0.83 -37.85 17.15
C LYS A 146 0.49 -37.84 15.65
N ARG A 147 -0.78 -37.67 15.26
CA ARG A 147 -1.21 -37.71 13.85
C ARG A 147 -1.13 -36.34 13.19
N SER A 148 -0.58 -36.29 11.97
CA SER A 148 -0.52 -35.07 11.16
C SER A 148 -1.90 -34.67 10.64
N ILE A 149 -2.15 -33.38 10.43
CA ILE A 149 -3.42 -32.84 9.93
C ILE A 149 -3.23 -32.32 8.50
N ILE A 150 -4.15 -32.68 7.60
CA ILE A 150 -4.28 -32.12 6.25
C ILE A 150 -5.69 -31.54 6.09
N PHE A 151 -5.78 -30.27 5.69
CA PHE A 151 -7.07 -29.62 5.44
C PHE A 151 -7.50 -29.76 3.98
N VAL A 152 -8.80 -29.97 3.75
CA VAL A 152 -9.43 -29.92 2.42
C VAL A 152 -10.55 -28.89 2.47
N CYS A 153 -10.40 -27.81 1.73
CA CYS A 153 -11.25 -26.63 1.85
C CYS A 153 -11.90 -26.32 0.51
N HIS A 154 -13.21 -26.04 0.50
CA HIS A 154 -13.92 -25.56 -0.70
C HIS A 154 -14.48 -24.17 -0.47
N SER A 155 -14.33 -23.26 -1.45
CA SER A 155 -14.97 -21.94 -1.44
C SER A 155 -14.79 -21.19 -0.08
N LEU A 156 -15.87 -20.73 0.56
CA LEU A 156 -15.87 -20.07 1.89
C LEU A 156 -15.12 -20.87 2.97
N GLY A 157 -15.07 -22.20 2.89
CA GLY A 157 -14.36 -23.05 3.85
C GLY A 157 -12.86 -22.77 3.89
N GLY A 158 -12.27 -22.35 2.77
CA GLY A 158 -10.87 -21.92 2.74
C GLY A 158 -10.64 -20.60 3.46
N ILE A 159 -11.64 -19.72 3.53
CA ILE A 159 -11.58 -18.47 4.30
C ILE A 159 -11.67 -18.76 5.80
N VAL A 160 -12.58 -19.67 6.20
CA VAL A 160 -12.69 -20.16 7.59
C VAL A 160 -11.37 -20.77 8.05
N PHE A 161 -10.72 -21.59 7.21
CA PHE A 161 -9.41 -22.15 7.50
C PHE A 161 -8.33 -21.06 7.69
N LYS A 162 -8.25 -20.07 6.78
CA LYS A 162 -7.29 -18.95 6.92
C LYS A 162 -7.50 -18.22 8.25
N GLN A 163 -8.75 -17.95 8.61
CA GLN A 163 -9.09 -17.28 9.86
C GLN A 163 -8.73 -18.14 11.08
N ALA A 164 -8.93 -19.45 11.02
CA ALA A 164 -8.54 -20.38 12.07
C ALA A 164 -7.01 -20.44 12.22
N LEU A 165 -6.26 -20.44 11.12
CA LEU A 165 -4.80 -20.43 11.15
C LEU A 165 -4.26 -19.16 11.82
N VAL A 166 -4.84 -18.00 11.51
CA VAL A 166 -4.47 -16.72 12.14
C VAL A 166 -4.81 -16.74 13.63
N ALA A 167 -6.04 -17.12 14.00
CA ALA A 167 -6.50 -17.17 15.39
C ALA A 167 -5.73 -18.19 16.26
N ALA A 168 -5.34 -19.33 15.68
CA ALA A 168 -4.52 -20.33 16.37
C ALA A 168 -3.10 -19.81 16.65
N HIS A 169 -2.56 -19.00 15.75
CA HIS A 169 -1.24 -18.39 15.92
C HIS A 169 -1.25 -17.23 16.92
N GLU A 170 -2.36 -16.48 16.99
CA GLU A 170 -2.60 -15.45 18.00
C GLU A 170 -2.71 -16.05 19.42
N ASN A 171 -3.23 -17.26 19.53
CA ASN A 171 -3.42 -17.99 20.79
C ASN A 171 -2.55 -19.26 20.84
N ASP A 172 -1.24 -19.12 20.61
CA ASP A 172 -0.28 -20.24 20.55
C ASP A 172 -0.29 -21.10 21.82
N ASP A 173 -0.53 -20.50 22.99
CA ASP A 173 -0.60 -21.21 24.28
C ASP A 173 -1.76 -22.22 24.33
N LEU A 174 -2.85 -21.97 23.58
CA LEU A 174 -4.06 -22.80 23.57
C LEU A 174 -4.12 -23.75 22.36
N TYR A 175 -3.66 -23.31 21.18
CA TYR A 175 -3.82 -24.05 19.92
C TYR A 175 -2.50 -24.41 19.23
N GLY A 176 -1.35 -24.13 19.85
CA GLY A 176 -0.03 -24.36 19.28
C GLY A 176 0.22 -25.82 18.86
N ASP A 177 -0.34 -26.78 19.59
CA ASP A 177 -0.20 -28.21 19.27
C ASP A 177 -1.03 -28.64 18.05
N VAL A 178 -2.20 -28.03 17.84
CA VAL A 178 -2.98 -28.19 16.61
C VAL A 178 -2.16 -27.65 15.43
N LEU A 179 -1.60 -26.44 15.58
CA LEU A 179 -0.76 -25.78 14.57
C LEU A 179 0.46 -26.62 14.18
N LYS A 180 1.24 -27.11 15.16
CA LYS A 180 2.41 -27.98 14.92
C LYS A 180 2.07 -29.25 14.16
N SER A 181 0.83 -29.70 14.24
CA SER A 181 0.35 -30.92 13.61
C SER A 181 -0.09 -30.71 12.16
N VAL A 182 -0.33 -29.46 11.72
CA VAL A 182 -0.75 -29.16 10.34
C VAL A 182 0.43 -29.32 9.37
N ARG A 183 0.27 -30.16 8.33
CA ARG A 183 1.30 -30.44 7.32
C ARG A 183 0.96 -29.93 5.93
N GLY A 184 -0.32 -29.69 5.64
CA GLY A 184 -0.73 -29.10 4.38
C GLY A 184 -2.21 -28.77 4.29
N VAL A 185 -2.57 -28.05 3.23
CA VAL A 185 -3.93 -27.65 2.90
C VAL A 185 -4.15 -27.77 1.40
N VAL A 186 -5.32 -28.27 1.02
CA VAL A 186 -5.81 -28.32 -0.35
C VAL A 186 -7.01 -27.39 -0.48
N PHE A 187 -6.90 -26.38 -1.34
CA PHE A 187 -7.98 -25.46 -1.67
C PHE A 187 -8.65 -25.89 -2.99
N LEU A 188 -9.97 -26.00 -2.97
CA LEU A 188 -10.81 -26.28 -4.13
C LEU A 188 -11.65 -25.02 -4.41
N ALA A 189 -11.27 -24.25 -5.43
CA ALA A 189 -11.93 -23.01 -5.84
C ALA A 189 -12.20 -22.04 -4.67
N THR A 190 -11.20 -21.80 -3.81
CA THR A 190 -11.29 -20.80 -2.74
C THR A 190 -11.03 -19.40 -3.28
N PRO A 191 -11.92 -18.41 -3.08
CA PRO A 191 -11.71 -17.04 -3.54
C PRO A 191 -10.76 -16.29 -2.60
N HIS A 192 -9.45 -16.44 -2.76
CA HIS A 192 -8.48 -15.78 -1.89
C HIS A 192 -8.48 -14.25 -2.02
N ARG A 193 -8.81 -13.71 -3.20
CA ARG A 193 -8.97 -12.27 -3.46
C ARG A 193 -10.44 -11.85 -3.61
N GLY A 194 -11.38 -12.74 -3.29
CA GLY A 194 -12.82 -12.51 -3.45
C GLY A 194 -13.32 -12.85 -4.85
N SER A 195 -14.60 -12.59 -5.09
CA SER A 195 -15.32 -12.86 -6.34
C SER A 195 -16.02 -11.61 -6.82
N ASN A 196 -16.17 -11.43 -8.13
CA ASN A 196 -16.87 -10.28 -8.72
C ASN A 196 -18.28 -10.14 -8.10
N ALA A 197 -18.67 -8.91 -7.75
CA ALA A 197 -19.97 -8.60 -7.16
C ALA A 197 -21.15 -9.08 -8.04
N ALA A 198 -21.04 -9.01 -9.37
CA ALA A 198 -22.03 -9.55 -10.29
C ALA A 198 -22.15 -11.09 -10.20
N ASN A 199 -21.03 -11.79 -9.96
CA ASN A 199 -21.01 -13.23 -9.73
C ASN A 199 -21.65 -13.59 -8.38
N LEU A 200 -21.43 -12.78 -7.34
CA LEU A 200 -22.06 -12.97 -6.03
C LEU A 200 -23.57 -12.66 -6.04
N ALA A 201 -23.98 -11.62 -6.78
CA ALA A 201 -25.37 -11.23 -6.94
C ALA A 201 -26.19 -12.28 -7.72
N SER A 202 -25.61 -12.90 -8.74
CA SER A 202 -26.24 -14.00 -9.49
C SER A 202 -26.30 -15.32 -8.72
N ILE A 203 -25.31 -15.62 -7.87
CA ILE A 203 -25.41 -16.71 -6.88
C ILE A 203 -26.59 -16.47 -5.92
N CYS A 204 -26.86 -15.21 -5.54
CA CYS A 204 -28.04 -14.86 -4.76
C CYS A 204 -29.34 -14.94 -5.59
N GLY A 205 -29.34 -14.42 -6.83
CA GLY A 205 -30.51 -14.32 -7.71
C GLY A 205 -31.01 -15.67 -8.25
N SER A 206 -30.11 -16.61 -8.57
CA SER A 206 -30.48 -17.98 -9.00
C SER A 206 -31.24 -18.77 -7.93
N ILE A 207 -31.01 -18.44 -6.65
CA ILE A 207 -31.72 -19.03 -5.51
C ILE A 207 -33.09 -18.37 -5.32
N VAL A 208 -33.22 -17.05 -5.52
CA VAL A 208 -34.51 -16.33 -5.46
C VAL A 208 -35.51 -16.88 -6.47
N ASN A 209 -35.07 -17.17 -7.71
CA ASN A 209 -35.94 -17.77 -8.74
C ASN A 209 -36.39 -19.21 -8.43
N SER A 210 -35.65 -19.94 -7.59
CA SER A 210 -36.04 -21.29 -7.15
C SER A 210 -37.04 -21.28 -5.99
N PHE A 211 -37.21 -20.14 -5.29
CA PHE A 211 -38.12 -19.99 -4.16
C PHE A 211 -39.42 -19.22 -4.50
N ALA A 212 -39.46 -18.48 -5.61
CA ALA A 212 -40.69 -17.88 -6.11
C ALA A 212 -41.79 -18.92 -6.48
N SER A 213 -41.42 -20.20 -6.61
CA SER A 213 -42.34 -21.32 -6.87
C SER A 213 -42.79 -22.09 -5.61
N ALA A 214 -42.32 -21.73 -4.40
CA ALA A 214 -42.67 -22.40 -3.16
C ALA A 214 -42.90 -21.37 -2.03
N GLY A 215 -44.13 -20.87 -1.92
CA GLY A 215 -44.55 -19.75 -1.06
C GLY A 215 -44.21 -19.86 0.44
N LEU A 216 -42.98 -19.49 0.80
CA LEU A 216 -42.50 -19.32 2.18
C LEU A 216 -41.93 -17.90 2.33
N GLY A 217 -42.29 -17.22 3.43
CA GLY A 217 -41.98 -15.81 3.69
C GLY A 217 -40.49 -15.42 3.71
N PRO A 218 -40.19 -14.11 3.73
CA PRO A 218 -38.86 -13.58 3.44
C PRO A 218 -37.87 -13.96 4.54
N LYS A 219 -36.85 -14.74 4.19
CA LYS A 219 -35.65 -14.94 5.02
C LYS A 219 -34.70 -13.77 4.80
N THR A 220 -33.95 -13.36 5.81
CA THR A 220 -32.94 -12.31 5.71
C THR A 220 -31.67 -12.83 5.02
N VAL A 221 -31.10 -12.05 4.09
CA VAL A 221 -29.82 -12.34 3.41
C VAL A 221 -28.65 -12.01 4.33
N ARG A 222 -27.67 -12.91 4.46
CA ARG A 222 -26.39 -12.66 5.15
C ARG A 222 -25.48 -11.73 4.32
N THR A 223 -25.75 -10.42 4.36
CA THR A 223 -24.95 -9.40 3.65
C THR A 223 -23.52 -9.29 4.17
N ASP A 224 -23.27 -9.67 5.42
CA ASP A 224 -21.96 -9.70 6.06
C ASP A 224 -21.00 -10.76 5.45
N LEU A 225 -21.51 -11.97 5.16
CA LEU A 225 -20.74 -13.02 4.48
C LEU A 225 -20.44 -12.61 3.03
N LEU A 226 -21.40 -11.97 2.36
CA LEU A 226 -21.22 -11.48 1.00
C LEU A 226 -20.19 -10.36 0.95
N LYS A 227 -20.24 -9.37 1.86
CA LYS A 227 -19.24 -8.30 1.99
C LYS A 227 -17.82 -8.83 2.20
N THR A 228 -17.67 -9.96 2.88
CA THR A 228 -16.36 -10.61 3.09
C THR A 228 -15.84 -11.28 1.80
N LEU A 229 -16.73 -11.67 0.88
CA LEU A 229 -16.40 -12.40 -0.35
C LEU A 229 -16.30 -11.51 -1.60
N ILE A 230 -16.67 -10.22 -1.51
CA ILE A 230 -16.49 -9.25 -2.60
C ILE A 230 -15.01 -9.18 -2.99
N TYR A 231 -14.75 -9.11 -4.29
CA TYR A 231 -13.41 -8.95 -4.85
C TYR A 231 -12.70 -7.76 -4.20
N ASP A 232 -11.48 -7.97 -3.72
CA ASP A 232 -10.65 -6.96 -3.03
C ASP A 232 -11.28 -6.33 -1.77
N SER A 233 -12.16 -7.04 -1.07
CA SER A 233 -12.59 -6.64 0.28
C SER A 233 -11.39 -6.45 1.20
N ASP A 234 -11.27 -5.28 1.86
CA ASP A 234 -10.21 -4.95 2.80
C ASP A 234 -10.00 -6.05 3.85
N THR A 235 -11.10 -6.57 4.38
CA THR A 235 -11.10 -7.65 5.39
C THR A 235 -10.49 -8.95 4.86
N LEU A 236 -10.72 -9.26 3.59
CA LEU A 236 -10.24 -10.47 2.95
C LEU A 236 -8.78 -10.33 2.51
N GLN A 237 -8.37 -9.16 2.05
CA GLN A 237 -6.98 -8.85 1.74
C GLN A 237 -6.12 -8.94 3.00
N ASP A 238 -6.54 -8.32 4.10
CA ASP A 238 -5.85 -8.39 5.39
C ASP A 238 -5.70 -9.82 5.90
N LEU A 239 -6.79 -10.58 5.86
CA LEU A 239 -6.78 -11.99 6.26
C LEU A 239 -5.83 -12.81 5.37
N THR A 240 -5.85 -12.58 4.06
CA THR A 240 -5.01 -13.31 3.11
C THR A 240 -3.54 -12.98 3.30
N MET A 241 -3.21 -11.71 3.50
CA MET A 241 -1.84 -11.27 3.80
C MET A 241 -1.36 -11.84 5.13
N SER A 242 -2.20 -11.81 6.17
CA SER A 242 -1.88 -12.41 7.47
C SER A 242 -1.67 -13.93 7.35
N ALA A 243 -2.49 -14.63 6.57
CA ALA A 243 -2.36 -16.07 6.36
C ALA A 243 -1.13 -16.45 5.50
N ARG A 244 -0.78 -15.68 4.46
CA ARG A 244 0.33 -15.98 3.53
C ARG A 244 1.65 -16.24 4.25
N ASN A 245 2.04 -15.37 5.17
CA ASN A 245 3.28 -15.51 5.95
C ASN A 245 3.28 -16.77 6.84
N ARG A 246 2.09 -17.22 7.27
CA ARG A 246 1.90 -18.40 8.12
C ARG A 246 1.82 -19.70 7.31
N LEU A 247 1.38 -19.63 6.06
CA LEU A 247 1.29 -20.74 5.11
C LEU A 247 2.63 -21.13 4.48
N GLY A 248 3.66 -20.27 4.55
CA GLY A 248 4.94 -20.51 3.90
C GLY A 248 5.72 -21.77 4.35
N ASN A 249 5.36 -22.37 5.49
CA ASN A 249 6.01 -23.60 5.99
C ASN A 249 5.12 -24.87 5.87
N ILE A 250 3.97 -24.79 5.18
CA ILE A 250 3.10 -25.95 4.93
C ILE A 250 2.92 -26.18 3.43
N HIS A 251 2.60 -27.42 3.03
CA HIS A 251 2.30 -27.71 1.64
C HIS A 251 0.91 -27.16 1.26
N VAL A 252 0.87 -26.23 0.31
CA VAL A 252 -0.37 -25.62 -0.20
C VAL A 252 -0.59 -26.08 -1.64
N VAL A 253 -1.78 -26.63 -1.90
CA VAL A 253 -2.22 -27.01 -3.25
C VAL A 253 -3.54 -26.30 -3.54
N SER A 254 -3.62 -25.58 -4.65
CA SER A 254 -4.78 -24.79 -5.03
C SER A 254 -5.31 -25.25 -6.39
N PHE A 255 -6.56 -25.72 -6.39
CA PHE A 255 -7.28 -26.12 -7.59
C PHE A 255 -8.24 -25.01 -8.02
N TYR A 256 -8.25 -24.68 -9.31
CA TYR A 256 -9.14 -23.66 -9.87
C TYR A 256 -9.96 -24.20 -11.03
N GLU A 257 -11.19 -23.70 -11.14
CA GLU A 257 -12.15 -24.06 -12.19
C GLU A 257 -11.75 -23.46 -13.56
N THR A 258 -11.99 -24.20 -14.64
CA THR A 258 -11.77 -23.71 -16.01
C THR A 258 -13.05 -23.65 -16.84
N LEU A 259 -14.18 -24.13 -16.31
CA LEU A 259 -15.48 -24.06 -16.98
C LEU A 259 -16.45 -23.13 -16.23
N PRO A 260 -17.18 -22.23 -16.94
CA PRO A 260 -18.23 -21.43 -16.34
C PRO A 260 -19.43 -22.31 -15.95
N LEU A 261 -20.34 -21.76 -15.15
CA LEU A 261 -21.55 -22.49 -14.75
C LEU A 261 -22.47 -22.74 -15.96
N PRO A 262 -23.01 -23.96 -16.13
CA PRO A 262 -23.74 -24.35 -17.34
C PRO A 262 -25.11 -23.66 -17.53
N MET A 263 -25.65 -22.97 -16.50
CA MET A 263 -26.95 -22.28 -16.56
C MET A 263 -26.98 -21.03 -15.65
N GLY A 264 -27.36 -19.88 -16.19
CA GLY A 264 -27.56 -18.62 -15.47
C GLY A 264 -26.84 -17.40 -16.09
N PRO A 265 -26.96 -16.20 -15.50
CA PRO A 265 -26.30 -14.98 -15.99
C PRO A 265 -24.76 -15.02 -15.96
N LEU A 266 -24.16 -16.11 -15.47
CA LEU A 266 -22.72 -16.41 -15.47
C LEU A 266 -22.30 -17.44 -16.52
N SER A 267 -23.13 -17.73 -17.53
CA SER A 267 -22.78 -18.71 -18.57
C SER A 267 -21.52 -18.34 -19.38
N SER A 268 -21.05 -17.09 -19.27
CA SER A 268 -19.83 -16.59 -19.91
C SER A 268 -18.64 -16.33 -18.95
N SER A 269 -18.78 -16.50 -17.62
CA SER A 269 -17.75 -16.12 -16.65
C SER A 269 -17.54 -17.14 -15.52
N LEU A 270 -16.29 -17.27 -15.07
CA LEU A 270 -15.90 -18.14 -13.94
C LEU A 270 -16.34 -17.51 -12.61
N VAL A 271 -16.77 -18.33 -11.65
CA VAL A 271 -17.17 -17.84 -10.32
C VAL A 271 -15.94 -17.30 -9.58
N VAL A 272 -14.85 -18.07 -9.53
CA VAL A 272 -13.56 -17.64 -9.00
C VAL A 272 -12.55 -17.57 -10.14
N SER A 273 -12.01 -16.37 -10.39
CA SER A 273 -10.99 -16.19 -11.41
C SER A 273 -9.69 -16.94 -11.02
N PRO A 274 -8.86 -17.37 -11.99
CA PRO A 274 -7.59 -18.00 -11.70
C PRO A 274 -6.71 -17.17 -10.76
N ALA A 275 -6.68 -15.84 -10.94
CA ALA A 275 -5.95 -14.92 -10.07
C ALA A 275 -6.45 -14.88 -8.63
N SER A 276 -7.76 -15.06 -8.40
CA SER A 276 -8.35 -15.13 -7.05
C SER A 276 -8.19 -16.51 -6.42
N ALA A 277 -8.11 -17.58 -7.22
CA ALA A 277 -7.89 -18.94 -6.74
C ALA A 277 -6.42 -19.22 -6.32
N MET A 278 -5.49 -18.31 -6.64
CA MET A 278 -4.07 -18.43 -6.29
C MET A 278 -3.69 -17.55 -5.09
N LEU A 279 -2.94 -18.11 -4.16
CA LEU A 279 -2.34 -17.35 -3.06
C LEU A 279 -1.07 -16.62 -3.48
N GLY A 280 -0.35 -17.09 -4.50
CA GLY A 280 0.88 -16.43 -4.99
C GLY A 280 2.06 -16.59 -4.03
N ILE A 281 2.12 -17.68 -3.27
CA ILE A 281 3.27 -18.01 -2.42
C ILE A 281 4.26 -18.93 -3.18
N PRO A 282 5.59 -18.86 -2.92
CA PRO A 282 6.61 -19.50 -3.76
C PRO A 282 6.47 -21.02 -3.95
N TYR A 283 5.86 -21.71 -2.98
CA TYR A 283 5.75 -23.17 -2.94
C TYR A 283 4.30 -23.69 -3.09
N GLU A 284 3.40 -22.86 -3.61
CA GLU A 284 2.02 -23.26 -3.94
C GLU A 284 1.98 -24.10 -5.22
N GLU A 285 1.35 -25.27 -5.16
CA GLU A 285 1.06 -26.07 -6.35
C GLU A 285 -0.32 -25.67 -6.90
N VAL A 286 -0.36 -25.03 -8.06
CA VAL A 286 -1.62 -24.58 -8.68
C VAL A 286 -2.01 -25.53 -9.81
N ILE A 287 -3.23 -26.07 -9.78
CA ILE A 287 -3.69 -27.11 -10.71
C ILE A 287 -5.04 -26.72 -11.34
N PRO A 288 -5.14 -26.58 -12.69
CA PRO A 288 -6.41 -26.35 -13.36
C PRO A 288 -7.30 -27.60 -13.37
N MET A 289 -8.61 -27.39 -13.24
CA MET A 289 -9.64 -28.41 -13.20
C MET A 289 -10.72 -28.14 -14.26
N PRO A 290 -10.96 -29.06 -15.23
CA PRO A 290 -11.98 -28.95 -16.28
C PRO A 290 -13.42 -29.14 -15.74
N GLU A 291 -13.72 -28.49 -14.62
CA GLU A 291 -14.99 -28.53 -13.91
C GLU A 291 -15.47 -27.10 -13.62
N ASP A 292 -16.76 -26.97 -13.29
CA ASP A 292 -17.33 -25.73 -12.76
C ASP A 292 -17.16 -25.64 -11.23
N HIS A 293 -17.47 -24.46 -10.67
CA HIS A 293 -17.35 -24.17 -9.23
C HIS A 293 -18.05 -25.19 -8.31
N ARG A 294 -19.16 -25.79 -8.77
CA ARG A 294 -19.98 -26.71 -7.98
C ARG A 294 -19.46 -28.14 -8.08
N THR A 295 -18.96 -28.53 -9.24
CA THR A 295 -18.55 -29.90 -9.56
C THR A 295 -17.09 -30.18 -9.21
N ILE A 296 -16.24 -29.15 -9.08
CA ILE A 296 -14.81 -29.28 -8.70
C ILE A 296 -14.55 -30.04 -7.39
N CYS A 297 -15.56 -30.16 -6.50
CA CYS A 297 -15.47 -30.86 -5.22
C CYS A 297 -16.32 -32.15 -5.14
N ARG A 298 -16.96 -32.57 -6.24
CA ARG A 298 -17.91 -33.69 -6.31
C ARG A 298 -17.47 -34.70 -7.36
N PHE A 299 -17.07 -35.90 -6.92
CA PHE A 299 -16.57 -36.94 -7.82
C PHE A 299 -17.51 -38.16 -7.85
N PRO A 300 -17.95 -38.63 -9.04
CA PRO A 300 -18.79 -39.82 -9.17
C PRO A 300 -18.06 -41.13 -8.81
N GLY A 301 -16.73 -41.17 -9.01
CA GLY A 301 -15.88 -42.34 -8.85
C GLY A 301 -14.39 -41.97 -9.00
N GLU A 302 -13.56 -42.93 -9.38
CA GLU A 302 -12.11 -42.74 -9.63
C GLU A 302 -11.84 -42.01 -10.97
N THR A 303 -12.40 -40.82 -11.14
CA THR A 303 -12.17 -39.98 -12.33
C THR A 303 -10.75 -39.39 -12.32
N GLU A 304 -10.28 -38.91 -13.47
CA GLU A 304 -8.97 -38.24 -13.58
C GLU A 304 -8.85 -37.07 -12.58
N SER A 305 -9.94 -36.31 -12.43
CA SER A 305 -10.09 -35.18 -11.52
C SER A 305 -9.99 -35.59 -10.04
N TYR A 306 -10.66 -36.67 -9.66
CA TYR A 306 -10.48 -37.27 -8.33
C TYR A 306 -9.03 -37.69 -8.11
N LEU A 307 -8.42 -38.37 -9.08
CA LEU A 307 -7.04 -38.85 -8.99
C LEU A 307 -6.03 -37.70 -8.83
N LYS A 308 -6.27 -36.54 -9.45
CA LYS A 308 -5.45 -35.33 -9.23
C LYS A 308 -5.46 -34.89 -7.76
N VAL A 309 -6.66 -34.79 -7.16
CA VAL A 309 -6.82 -34.42 -5.74
C VAL A 309 -6.26 -35.50 -4.81
N ALA A 310 -6.55 -36.77 -5.06
CA ALA A 310 -6.08 -37.90 -4.25
C ALA A 310 -4.55 -38.04 -4.28
N ARG A 311 -3.91 -37.86 -5.45
CA ARG A 311 -2.44 -37.84 -5.58
C ARG A 311 -1.82 -36.67 -4.82
N ALA A 312 -2.43 -35.48 -4.86
CA ALA A 312 -1.97 -34.33 -4.09
C ALA A 312 -2.01 -34.63 -2.58
N LEU A 313 -3.12 -35.17 -2.08
CA LEU A 313 -3.25 -35.59 -0.68
C LEU A 313 -2.22 -36.66 -0.28
N ARG A 314 -1.98 -37.65 -1.14
CA ARG A 314 -0.96 -38.68 -0.91
C ARG A 314 0.46 -38.13 -0.90
N ARG A 315 0.78 -37.14 -1.74
CA ARG A 315 2.09 -36.45 -1.71
C ARG A 315 2.30 -35.70 -0.39
N ILE A 316 1.27 -35.02 0.11
CA ILE A 316 1.34 -34.31 1.40
C ILE A 316 1.50 -35.34 2.55
N ALA A 317 0.74 -36.44 2.50
CA ALA A 317 0.80 -37.50 3.52
C ALA A 317 2.16 -38.24 3.53
N THR A 318 2.72 -38.60 2.37
CA THR A 318 4.03 -39.29 2.25
C THR A 318 5.21 -38.43 2.71
N LYS A 319 5.18 -37.11 2.45
CA LYS A 319 6.21 -36.20 2.96
C LYS A 319 6.17 -36.02 4.48
N SER A 320 5.03 -36.33 5.12
CA SER A 320 4.85 -36.17 6.56
C SER A 320 5.51 -37.25 7.42
N SER A 321 5.88 -38.40 6.84
CA SER A 321 6.55 -39.52 7.53
C SER A 321 8.06 -39.29 7.74
N ASN A 322 8.68 -38.41 6.94
CA ASN A 322 10.06 -37.99 7.12
C ASN A 322 10.10 -36.78 8.05
N VAL A 323 10.84 -36.86 9.16
CA VAL A 323 10.97 -35.79 10.17
C VAL A 323 11.64 -34.55 9.54
N GLY A 324 10.83 -33.69 8.93
CA GLY A 324 11.16 -32.35 8.42
C GLY A 324 10.58 -31.24 9.31
N PRO A 325 11.15 -30.03 9.27
CA PRO A 325 11.14 -29.08 10.37
C PRO A 325 9.71 -28.69 10.77
N THR A 326 9.42 -28.90 12.04
CA THR A 326 8.26 -28.37 12.77
C THR A 326 8.18 -26.85 12.59
N ILE A 327 6.96 -26.31 12.58
CA ILE A 327 6.69 -24.86 12.62
C ILE A 327 7.51 -24.25 13.77
N LYS A 328 8.68 -23.66 13.44
CA LYS A 328 9.50 -22.91 14.39
C LYS A 328 9.11 -21.44 14.32
N ARG A 329 8.89 -20.86 15.51
CA ARG A 329 8.60 -19.46 15.82
C ARG A 329 9.21 -18.50 14.79
N THR A 330 8.38 -17.95 13.90
CA THR A 330 8.65 -16.67 13.25
C THR A 330 8.36 -15.57 14.26
N SER A 331 9.25 -14.58 14.38
CA SER A 331 9.24 -13.50 15.37
C SER A 331 7.86 -12.83 15.51
N THR A 332 7.34 -12.84 16.73
CA THR A 332 5.96 -12.57 17.15
C THR A 332 5.62 -11.08 17.39
N HIS A 333 6.30 -10.11 16.76
CA HIS A 333 6.13 -8.70 17.18
C HIS A 333 5.68 -7.66 16.15
N SER A 334 5.46 -7.98 14.86
CA SER A 334 5.11 -6.92 13.89
C SER A 334 3.75 -7.02 13.20
N SER A 335 3.00 -8.13 13.28
CA SER A 335 1.83 -8.36 12.41
C SER A 335 0.46 -8.38 13.10
N ASN A 336 0.38 -8.24 14.43
CA ASN A 336 -0.86 -8.45 15.20
C ASN A 336 -1.52 -7.16 15.75
N ILE A 337 -1.16 -5.97 15.25
CA ILE A 337 -1.83 -4.72 15.66
C ILE A 337 -2.96 -4.41 14.68
N VAL A 338 -4.19 -4.35 15.18
CA VAL A 338 -5.32 -3.81 14.42
C VAL A 338 -5.04 -2.33 14.16
N LEU A 339 -4.92 -1.95 12.89
CA LEU A 339 -4.66 -0.56 12.50
C LEU A 339 -5.79 0.34 13.04
N SER A 340 -5.40 1.47 13.65
CA SER A 340 -6.35 2.52 14.05
C SER A 340 -7.04 3.12 12.82
N GLY A 341 -8.17 3.83 13.02
CA GLY A 341 -8.89 4.47 11.90
C GLY A 341 -7.98 5.38 11.07
N LEU A 342 -7.14 6.17 11.73
CA LEU A 342 -6.16 7.06 11.09
C LEU A 342 -5.05 6.29 10.35
N GLU A 343 -4.58 5.18 10.92
CA GLU A 343 -3.57 4.34 10.28
C GLU A 343 -4.12 3.66 9.02
N ARG A 344 -5.41 3.31 9.00
CA ARG A 344 -6.09 2.82 7.79
C ARG A 344 -6.18 3.91 6.74
N THR A 345 -6.56 5.13 7.10
CA THR A 345 -6.57 6.27 6.17
C THR A 345 -5.18 6.52 5.58
N CYS A 346 -4.12 6.47 6.40
CA CYS A 346 -2.74 6.62 5.93
C CYS A 346 -2.36 5.50 4.94
N MET A 347 -2.75 4.25 5.23
CA MET A 347 -2.48 3.12 4.36
C MET A 347 -3.26 3.21 3.04
N LEU A 348 -4.54 3.58 3.08
CA LEU A 348 -5.36 3.78 1.89
C LEU A 348 -4.73 4.84 0.98
N LEU A 349 -4.43 6.02 1.52
CA LEU A 349 -3.83 7.12 0.78
C LEU A 349 -2.48 6.75 0.14
N LEU A 350 -1.61 6.02 0.85
CA LEU A 350 -0.36 5.53 0.27
C LEU A 350 -0.60 4.49 -0.82
N SER A 351 -1.58 3.62 -0.59
CA SER A 351 -1.86 2.50 -1.47
C SER A 351 -2.58 2.93 -2.76
N ASP A 352 -3.38 3.99 -2.73
CA ASP A 352 -4.02 4.58 -3.92
C ASP A 352 -2.99 5.25 -4.84
N ASN A 353 -1.85 5.67 -4.26
CA ASN A 353 -0.72 6.26 -4.96
C ASN A 353 0.39 5.24 -5.32
N ASP A 354 0.19 3.94 -5.05
CA ASP A 354 1.15 2.89 -5.37
C ASP A 354 0.96 2.35 -6.79
N VAL A 355 1.65 3.00 -7.74
CA VAL A 355 1.66 2.64 -9.16
C VAL A 355 2.18 1.20 -9.40
N ALA A 356 2.89 0.60 -8.44
CA ALA A 356 3.45 -0.74 -8.57
C ALA A 356 2.45 -1.88 -8.29
N LYS A 357 1.24 -1.58 -7.79
CA LYS A 357 0.21 -2.60 -7.49
C LYS A 357 -0.26 -3.39 -8.72
N ASP A 358 -0.24 -2.78 -9.89
CA ASP A 358 -0.80 -3.34 -11.13
C ASP A 358 0.23 -4.01 -12.06
N VAL A 359 1.50 -4.09 -11.65
CA VAL A 359 2.58 -4.63 -12.48
C VAL A 359 2.63 -6.16 -12.32
N GLU A 360 2.29 -6.90 -13.38
CA GLU A 360 2.48 -8.35 -13.42
C GLU A 360 3.97 -8.71 -13.22
N PRO A 361 4.29 -9.70 -12.37
CA PRO A 361 5.67 -10.13 -12.17
C PRO A 361 6.27 -10.63 -13.50
N PRO A 362 7.57 -10.39 -13.75
CA PRO A 362 8.22 -10.90 -14.95
C PRO A 362 8.16 -12.44 -15.00
N PRO A 363 8.22 -13.03 -16.21
CA PRO A 363 8.25 -14.49 -16.36
C PRO A 363 9.45 -15.08 -15.60
N LYS A 364 9.35 -16.35 -15.18
CA LYS A 364 10.46 -17.00 -14.46
C LYS A 364 11.69 -17.14 -15.38
N PRO A 365 12.91 -16.93 -14.85
CA PRO A 365 14.13 -17.15 -15.63
C PRO A 365 14.24 -18.61 -16.05
N VAL A 366 14.77 -18.84 -17.25
CA VAL A 366 15.07 -20.20 -17.73
C VAL A 366 16.09 -20.84 -16.78
N PRO A 367 15.90 -22.11 -16.37
CA PRO A 367 16.83 -22.79 -15.47
C PRO A 367 18.27 -22.70 -15.98
N GLY A 368 19.19 -22.26 -15.12
CA GLY A 368 20.61 -22.10 -15.46
C GLY A 368 21.04 -20.67 -15.79
N THR A 369 20.12 -19.76 -16.11
CA THR A 369 20.48 -18.36 -16.45
C THR A 369 20.54 -17.43 -15.23
N CYS A 370 21.18 -16.26 -15.39
CA CYS A 370 21.33 -15.19 -14.38
C CYS A 370 22.15 -15.59 -13.14
N GLN A 371 22.92 -16.67 -13.21
CA GLN A 371 23.69 -17.18 -12.06
C GLN A 371 25.08 -16.56 -11.95
N TRP A 372 25.67 -16.14 -13.08
CA TRP A 372 27.04 -15.62 -13.14
C TRP A 372 27.27 -14.41 -12.25
N ILE A 373 26.27 -13.54 -12.09
CA ILE A 373 26.36 -12.32 -11.27
C ILE A 373 26.70 -12.64 -9.80
N ARG A 374 26.28 -13.83 -9.32
CA ARG A 374 26.52 -14.28 -7.95
C ARG A 374 28.01 -14.56 -7.69
N GLY A 375 28.76 -14.92 -8.73
CA GLY A 375 30.21 -15.15 -8.68
C GLY A 375 31.03 -13.90 -9.02
N HIS A 376 30.40 -12.80 -9.44
CA HIS A 376 31.13 -11.61 -9.86
C HIS A 376 31.78 -10.89 -8.66
N SER A 377 33.08 -10.58 -8.77
CA SER A 377 33.89 -10.04 -7.67
C SER A 377 33.31 -8.77 -7.03
N LEU A 378 32.83 -7.82 -7.84
CA LEU A 378 32.18 -6.60 -7.36
C LEU A 378 30.85 -6.85 -6.63
N PHE A 379 30.08 -7.86 -7.06
CA PHE A 379 28.82 -8.22 -6.41
C PHE A 379 29.08 -8.85 -5.05
N VAL A 380 30.05 -9.78 -4.96
CA VAL A 380 30.47 -10.40 -3.70
C VAL A 380 31.01 -9.34 -2.74
N SER A 381 31.89 -8.45 -3.21
CA SER A 381 32.42 -7.33 -2.42
C SER A 381 31.32 -6.41 -1.88
N TRP A 382 30.29 -6.11 -2.68
CA TRP A 382 29.14 -5.32 -2.24
C TRP A 382 28.29 -6.07 -1.21
N LEU A 383 28.09 -7.38 -1.40
CA LEU A 383 27.31 -8.23 -0.50
C LEU A 383 27.98 -8.45 0.87
N GLU A 384 29.32 -8.47 0.91
CA GLU A 384 30.10 -8.63 2.15
C GLU A 384 30.31 -7.32 2.93
N LYS A 385 30.16 -6.16 2.27
CA LYS A 385 30.36 -4.85 2.90
C LYS A 385 29.41 -4.64 4.09
N GLY A 386 29.94 -4.32 5.27
CA GLY A 386 29.17 -4.18 6.51
C GLY A 386 28.42 -2.85 6.70
N THR A 387 28.61 -1.90 5.78
CA THR A 387 28.01 -0.55 5.80
C THR A 387 26.99 -0.39 4.66
N ASN A 388 26.30 0.76 4.63
CA ASN A 388 25.53 1.14 3.46
C ASN A 388 26.41 1.11 2.20
N ALA A 389 25.86 0.56 1.12
CA ALA A 389 26.60 0.32 -0.11
C ALA A 389 25.67 0.37 -1.32
N LEU A 390 26.23 0.76 -2.46
CA LEU A 390 25.52 0.82 -3.73
C LEU A 390 26.29 0.01 -4.79
N LEU A 391 25.55 -0.76 -5.58
CA LEU A 391 26.03 -1.41 -6.79
C LEU A 391 25.16 -0.99 -7.96
N TRP A 392 25.78 -0.52 -9.05
CA TRP A 392 25.06 -0.08 -10.23
C TRP A 392 25.26 -1.07 -11.39
N LEU A 393 24.18 -1.64 -11.90
CA LEU A 393 24.17 -2.51 -13.06
C LEU A 393 23.71 -1.72 -14.29
N THR A 394 24.53 -1.68 -15.33
CA THR A 394 24.17 -0.98 -16.57
C THR A 394 24.04 -1.95 -17.72
N GLY A 395 23.06 -1.75 -18.60
CA GLY A 395 22.94 -2.57 -19.81
C GLY A 395 22.03 -1.95 -20.85
N HIS A 396 22.24 -2.33 -22.11
CA HIS A 396 21.44 -1.86 -23.25
C HIS A 396 19.98 -2.38 -23.18
N PRO A 397 19.03 -1.76 -23.91
CA PRO A 397 17.65 -2.27 -23.98
C PRO A 397 17.60 -3.74 -24.39
N GLY A 398 16.77 -4.55 -23.70
CA GLY A 398 16.61 -5.96 -24.04
C GLY A 398 17.71 -6.93 -23.57
N CYS A 399 18.70 -6.50 -22.79
CA CYS A 399 19.75 -7.38 -22.22
C CYS A 399 19.34 -8.16 -20.95
N GLY A 400 18.08 -8.06 -20.51
CA GLY A 400 17.59 -8.86 -19.37
C GLY A 400 17.82 -8.27 -17.97
N LYS A 401 18.07 -6.96 -17.83
CA LYS A 401 18.21 -6.27 -16.51
C LYS A 401 17.11 -6.64 -15.51
N THR A 402 15.84 -6.52 -15.92
CA THR A 402 14.68 -6.82 -15.06
C THR A 402 14.64 -8.30 -14.64
N MET A 403 15.01 -9.21 -15.55
CA MET A 403 15.13 -10.64 -15.24
C MET A 403 16.24 -10.92 -14.23
N LEU A 404 17.37 -10.24 -14.36
CA LEU A 404 18.49 -10.32 -13.42
C LEU A 404 18.10 -9.79 -12.04
N SER A 405 17.45 -8.62 -11.97
CA SER A 405 16.93 -8.02 -10.73
C SER A 405 15.97 -8.97 -10.01
N TYR A 406 15.07 -9.62 -10.76
CA TYR A 406 14.12 -10.57 -10.20
C TYR A 406 14.80 -11.86 -9.70
N SER A 407 15.74 -12.42 -10.48
CA SER A 407 16.53 -13.59 -10.07
C SER A 407 17.39 -13.31 -8.82
N LEU A 408 17.95 -12.11 -8.71
CA LEU A 408 18.69 -11.67 -7.52
C LEU A 408 17.78 -11.51 -6.31
N ALA A 409 16.58 -10.96 -6.50
CA ALA A 409 15.63 -10.84 -5.40
C ALA A 409 15.17 -12.20 -4.89
N GLN A 410 14.83 -13.13 -5.78
CA GLN A 410 14.53 -14.53 -5.42
C GLN A 410 15.71 -15.18 -4.69
N TYR A 411 16.94 -14.96 -5.15
CA TYR A 411 18.13 -15.42 -4.45
C TYR A 411 18.21 -14.89 -3.02
N PHE A 412 17.91 -13.61 -2.79
CA PHE A 412 17.93 -13.05 -1.44
C PHE A 412 16.80 -13.60 -0.55
N ASP A 413 15.64 -13.92 -1.13
CA ASP A 413 14.53 -14.56 -0.41
C ASP A 413 14.81 -16.06 -0.10
N ASP A 414 15.40 -16.80 -1.04
CA ASP A 414 15.68 -18.25 -0.92
C ASP A 414 16.96 -18.58 -0.12
N ALA A 415 18.07 -17.86 -0.35
CA ALA A 415 19.37 -18.19 0.23
C ALA A 415 19.51 -17.79 1.71
N CYS A 416 18.64 -16.93 2.22
CA CYS A 416 18.77 -16.34 3.56
C CYS A 416 17.53 -16.60 4.40
N ASN A 417 17.50 -17.73 5.11
CA ASN A 417 16.51 -18.06 6.14
C ASN A 417 16.14 -16.84 7.04
N LYS A 418 15.03 -16.17 6.69
CA LYS A 418 14.17 -15.31 7.54
C LYS A 418 14.73 -14.01 8.15
N SER A 419 15.87 -13.43 7.70
CA SER A 419 16.44 -12.25 8.38
C SER A 419 16.84 -11.04 7.51
N ARG A 420 16.46 -10.97 6.22
CA ARG A 420 16.81 -9.83 5.35
C ARG A 420 15.55 -9.29 4.68
N ASN A 421 15.35 -7.97 4.75
CA ASN A 421 14.22 -7.31 4.13
C ASN A 421 14.61 -6.86 2.72
N VAL A 422 14.24 -7.66 1.72
CA VAL A 422 14.45 -7.34 0.31
C VAL A 422 13.27 -6.51 -0.20
N LEU A 423 13.56 -5.32 -0.72
CA LEU A 423 12.60 -4.42 -1.33
C LEU A 423 12.94 -4.33 -2.82
N ILE A 424 11.94 -4.46 -3.68
CA ILE A 424 12.11 -4.35 -5.12
C ILE A 424 11.12 -3.33 -5.64
N TYR A 425 11.59 -2.32 -6.35
CA TYR A 425 10.72 -1.42 -7.08
C TYR A 425 11.08 -1.48 -8.57
N LEU A 426 10.06 -1.73 -9.40
CA LEU A 426 10.19 -1.73 -10.86
C LEU A 426 9.76 -0.35 -11.36
N CYS A 427 10.69 0.46 -11.85
CA CYS A 427 10.36 1.77 -12.44
C CYS A 427 9.67 1.64 -13.81
N GLN A 428 9.46 0.41 -14.30
CA GLN A 428 8.74 0.13 -15.53
C GLN A 428 7.24 0.39 -15.40
N ASN A 429 6.84 1.63 -15.61
CA ASN A 429 5.49 1.93 -16.02
C ASN A 429 5.52 2.23 -17.53
N LYS A 430 4.93 1.33 -18.32
CA LYS A 430 5.05 1.31 -19.79
C LYS A 430 4.60 2.62 -20.47
N ASN A 431 3.82 3.45 -19.79
CA ASN A 431 3.14 4.59 -20.39
C ASN A 431 3.41 5.95 -19.73
N LYS A 432 3.69 6.02 -18.41
CA LYS A 432 4.02 7.26 -17.67
C LYS A 432 5.37 7.14 -16.97
N GLN A 433 6.21 8.18 -17.02
CA GLN A 433 7.46 8.22 -16.26
C GLN A 433 7.14 8.09 -14.76
N THR A 434 7.82 7.17 -14.08
CA THR A 434 7.64 7.01 -12.64
C THR A 434 8.26 8.20 -11.91
N ASP A 435 7.53 8.76 -10.95
CA ASP A 435 8.04 9.80 -10.07
C ASP A 435 8.83 9.15 -8.91
N ALA A 436 9.91 9.77 -8.45
CA ALA A 436 10.65 9.32 -7.28
C ALA A 436 9.77 9.27 -6.01
N ARG A 437 8.71 10.09 -5.91
CA ARG A 437 7.71 9.97 -4.84
C ARG A 437 7.03 8.61 -4.85
N ALA A 438 6.62 8.13 -6.03
CA ALA A 438 6.00 6.81 -6.19
C ALA A 438 6.97 5.68 -5.81
N VAL A 439 8.26 5.81 -6.19
CA VAL A 439 9.31 4.88 -5.74
C VAL A 439 9.36 4.80 -4.22
N LEU A 440 9.40 5.95 -3.53
CA LEU A 440 9.45 5.98 -2.07
C LEU A 440 8.18 5.44 -1.41
N ILE A 441 7.00 5.77 -1.93
CA ILE A 441 5.72 5.23 -1.46
C ILE A 441 5.74 3.71 -1.56
N GLY A 442 6.11 3.16 -2.71
CA GLY A 442 6.20 1.71 -2.92
C GLY A 442 7.20 1.02 -1.97
N LEU A 443 8.38 1.62 -1.75
CA LEU A 443 9.37 1.09 -0.81
C LEU A 443 8.87 1.13 0.64
N ILE A 444 8.28 2.24 1.06
CA ILE A 444 7.72 2.43 2.41
C ILE A 444 6.59 1.42 2.65
N LEU A 445 5.68 1.27 1.69
CA LEU A 445 4.61 0.29 1.74
C LEU A 445 5.17 -1.12 1.86
N GLN A 446 6.16 -1.51 1.06
CA GLN A 446 6.77 -2.84 1.16
C GLN A 446 7.40 -3.11 2.54
N ILE A 447 8.03 -2.10 3.16
CA ILE A 447 8.56 -2.23 4.53
C ILE A 447 7.42 -2.39 5.54
N ILE A 448 6.38 -1.57 5.43
CA ILE A 448 5.24 -1.57 6.36
C ILE A 448 4.42 -2.85 6.28
N HIS A 449 4.19 -3.37 5.07
CA HIS A 449 3.51 -4.66 4.89
C HIS A 449 4.25 -5.80 5.60
N ARG A 450 5.58 -5.71 5.70
CA ARG A 450 6.42 -6.67 6.43
C ARG A 450 6.51 -6.35 7.93
N HIS A 451 6.48 -5.07 8.30
CA HIS A 451 6.66 -4.56 9.67
C HIS A 451 5.60 -3.52 10.04
N ARG A 452 4.36 -3.95 10.32
CA ARG A 452 3.22 -3.03 10.54
C ARG A 452 3.41 -2.08 11.73
N SER A 453 4.22 -2.44 12.73
CA SER A 453 4.52 -1.53 13.85
C SER A 453 5.23 -0.23 13.43
N LEU A 454 5.82 -0.18 12.22
CA LEU A 454 6.51 1.00 11.70
C LEU A 454 5.55 2.05 11.11
N VAL A 455 4.25 1.73 10.97
CA VAL A 455 3.20 2.69 10.54
C VAL A 455 3.16 3.92 11.45
N ARG A 456 3.56 3.78 12.73
CA ARG A 456 3.65 4.90 13.69
C ARG A 456 4.44 6.11 13.16
N TYR A 457 5.46 5.88 12.32
CA TYR A 457 6.26 6.97 11.74
C TYR A 457 5.49 7.76 10.69
N ILE A 458 4.60 7.08 9.96
CA ILE A 458 3.69 7.71 9.00
C ILE A 458 2.59 8.43 9.73
N ARG A 459 1.97 7.78 10.72
CA ARG A 459 0.92 8.37 11.55
C ARG A 459 1.39 9.69 12.18
N SER A 460 2.57 9.68 12.81
CA SER A 460 3.14 10.89 13.43
C SER A 460 3.47 12.00 12.42
N ALA A 461 3.83 11.65 11.18
CA ALA A 461 4.00 12.64 10.14
C ALA A 461 2.64 13.19 9.69
N PHE A 462 1.66 12.30 9.48
CA PHE A 462 0.29 12.60 9.02
C PHE A 462 -0.45 13.52 9.98
N GLU A 463 -0.32 13.30 11.28
CA GLU A 463 -0.87 14.18 12.32
C GLU A 463 -0.33 15.62 12.24
N LYS A 464 0.90 15.82 11.71
CA LYS A 464 1.54 17.15 11.62
C LYS A 464 1.29 17.88 10.31
N GLN A 465 1.16 17.15 9.19
CA GLN A 465 1.16 17.72 7.84
C GLN A 465 -0.07 17.32 7.01
N GLY A 466 -0.92 16.43 7.50
CA GLY A 466 -2.10 15.93 6.79
C GLY A 466 -1.75 15.15 5.52
N SER A 467 -2.68 15.15 4.55
CA SER A 467 -2.56 14.45 3.25
C SER A 467 -1.42 14.99 2.36
N SER A 468 -0.93 16.21 2.62
CA SER A 468 0.15 16.86 1.84
C SER A 468 1.49 16.11 1.88
N ILE A 469 1.69 15.18 2.82
CA ILE A 469 2.92 14.39 2.94
C ILE A 469 3.24 13.60 1.68
N ILE A 470 2.20 13.05 1.05
CA ILE A 470 2.33 12.18 -0.12
C ILE A 470 2.79 13.00 -1.34
N GLN A 471 2.48 14.30 -1.35
CA GLN A 471 2.92 15.23 -2.37
C GLN A 471 4.38 15.68 -2.17
N SER A 472 4.94 15.54 -0.96
CA SER A 472 6.30 16.01 -0.62
C SER A 472 7.33 14.89 -0.61
N PHE A 473 8.26 14.93 -1.58
CA PHE A 473 9.42 14.02 -1.62
C PHE A 473 10.24 14.07 -0.32
N ALA A 474 10.51 15.27 0.21
CA ALA A 474 11.33 15.44 1.40
C ALA A 474 10.69 14.79 2.64
N SER A 475 9.37 14.88 2.79
CA SER A 475 8.66 14.23 3.89
C SER A 475 8.67 12.71 3.75
N LEU A 476 8.43 12.17 2.56
CA LEU A 476 8.53 10.73 2.28
C LEU A 476 9.94 10.18 2.53
N TRP A 477 10.97 10.89 2.05
CA TRP A 477 12.37 10.50 2.28
C TRP A 477 12.72 10.49 3.77
N ARG A 478 12.26 11.48 4.54
CA ARG A 478 12.46 11.53 6.00
C ARG A 478 11.79 10.36 6.72
N ILE A 479 10.58 9.99 6.29
CA ILE A 479 9.86 8.81 6.81
C ILE A 479 10.66 7.54 6.49
N PHE A 480 11.10 7.38 5.24
CA PHE A 480 11.92 6.24 4.83
C PHE A 480 13.20 6.13 5.68
N LEU A 481 13.93 7.22 5.88
CA LEU A 481 15.12 7.25 6.74
C LEU A 481 14.80 6.80 8.18
N ARG A 482 13.77 7.38 8.81
CA ARG A 482 13.36 7.00 10.17
C ARG A 482 12.99 5.52 10.28
N ILE A 483 12.31 4.99 9.27
CA ILE A 483 11.96 3.57 9.18
C ILE A 483 13.24 2.71 9.09
N THR A 484 14.19 3.08 8.23
CA THR A 484 15.45 2.32 8.06
C THR A 484 16.36 2.38 9.29
N MET A 485 16.27 3.44 10.09
CA MET A 485 17.02 3.58 11.35
C MET A 485 16.40 2.79 12.51
N ASP A 486 15.14 2.37 12.40
CA ASP A 486 14.50 1.56 13.45
C ASP A 486 15.13 0.14 13.47
N PRO A 487 15.61 -0.35 14.63
CA PRO A 487 16.19 -1.69 14.75
C PRO A 487 15.28 -2.82 14.25
N LYS A 488 13.96 -2.63 14.27
CA LYS A 488 12.98 -3.60 13.78
C LYS A 488 13.06 -3.80 12.26
N SER A 489 13.57 -2.82 11.52
CA SER A 489 13.71 -2.89 10.06
C SER A 489 14.89 -3.77 9.61
N GLY A 490 15.84 -4.11 10.48
CA GLY A 490 16.96 -5.00 10.13
C GLY A 490 17.77 -4.55 8.90
N PRO A 491 18.59 -5.43 8.30
CA PRO A 491 19.29 -5.13 7.06
C PRO A 491 18.34 -5.11 5.87
N LEU A 492 18.39 -4.03 5.09
CA LEU A 492 17.53 -3.77 3.93
C LEU A 492 18.33 -3.90 2.63
N TYR A 493 17.78 -4.64 1.68
CA TYR A 493 18.32 -4.79 0.32
C TYR A 493 17.33 -4.16 -0.64
N VAL A 494 17.69 -3.02 -1.21
CA VAL A 494 16.80 -2.24 -2.08
C VAL A 494 17.25 -2.42 -3.52
N ILE A 495 16.40 -3.04 -4.34
CA ILE A 495 16.60 -3.23 -5.77
C ILE A 495 15.71 -2.22 -6.50
N LEU A 496 16.32 -1.26 -7.18
CA LEU A 496 15.64 -0.28 -8.04
C LEU A 496 15.90 -0.67 -9.50
N ASP A 497 14.91 -1.23 -10.17
CA ASP A 497 15.04 -1.68 -11.55
C ASP A 497 14.61 -0.60 -12.55
N ALA A 498 15.39 -0.42 -13.62
CA ALA A 498 15.13 0.50 -14.73
C ALA A 498 14.97 1.98 -14.30
N LEU A 499 15.86 2.46 -13.43
CA LEU A 499 15.79 3.82 -12.87
C LEU A 499 15.85 4.94 -13.93
N ASP A 500 16.34 4.64 -15.15
CA ASP A 500 16.30 5.56 -16.28
C ASP A 500 14.89 5.87 -16.81
N GLU A 501 13.88 5.11 -16.39
CA GLU A 501 12.46 5.35 -16.71
C GLU A 501 11.77 6.28 -15.70
N CYS A 502 12.50 6.71 -14.65
CA CYS A 502 12.06 7.72 -13.71
C CYS A 502 12.18 9.14 -14.30
N GLU A 503 11.25 10.03 -13.96
CA GLU A 503 11.31 11.43 -14.37
C GLU A 503 12.65 12.08 -13.95
N LYS A 504 13.29 12.82 -14.87
CA LYS A 504 14.70 13.24 -14.73
C LYS A 504 14.97 14.08 -13.47
N THR A 505 14.09 15.02 -13.14
CA THR A 505 14.19 15.95 -12.00
C THR A 505 14.05 15.21 -10.66
N SER A 506 13.00 14.42 -10.50
CA SER A 506 12.75 13.63 -9.30
C SER A 506 13.76 12.47 -9.14
N CYS A 507 14.19 11.86 -10.25
CA CYS A 507 15.29 10.88 -10.27
C CYS A 507 16.61 11.47 -9.77
N HIS A 508 16.94 12.70 -10.21
CA HIS A 508 18.10 13.42 -9.70
C HIS A 508 18.02 13.62 -8.18
N GLN A 509 16.85 14.06 -7.69
CA GLN A 509 16.61 14.26 -6.26
C GLN A 509 16.78 12.97 -5.44
N LEU A 510 16.30 11.84 -5.97
CA LEU A 510 16.47 10.52 -5.35
C LEU A 510 17.94 10.08 -5.29
N LEU A 511 18.66 10.21 -6.40
CA LEU A 511 20.08 9.83 -6.48
C LEU A 511 20.96 10.67 -5.55
N VAL A 512 20.72 11.99 -5.48
CA VAL A 512 21.40 12.88 -4.53
C VAL A 512 21.13 12.44 -3.09
N SER A 513 19.87 12.16 -2.75
CA SER A 513 19.47 11.73 -1.41
C SER A 513 20.10 10.38 -1.01
N ILE A 514 20.18 9.42 -1.95
CA ILE A 514 20.87 8.14 -1.75
C ILE A 514 22.37 8.37 -1.52
N SER A 515 22.99 9.27 -2.28
CA SER A 515 24.42 9.59 -2.13
C SER A 515 24.74 10.25 -0.79
N ASP A 516 23.89 11.18 -0.35
CA ASP A 516 24.02 11.83 0.96
C ASP A 516 23.97 10.77 2.08
N MET A 517 23.02 9.84 2.02
CA MET A 517 22.91 8.73 2.97
C MET A 517 24.12 7.76 2.93
N LEU A 518 24.78 7.60 1.78
CA LEU A 518 25.98 6.76 1.64
C LEU A 518 27.27 7.47 2.09
N THR A 519 27.30 8.80 2.09
CA THR A 519 28.48 9.61 2.46
C THR A 519 28.48 10.04 3.93
N ASP A 520 27.31 10.16 4.56
CA ASP A 520 27.20 10.56 5.97
C ASP A 520 27.65 9.42 6.93
N SER A 521 28.96 9.38 7.19
CA SER A 521 29.59 8.46 8.14
C SER A 521 29.13 8.61 9.60
N SER A 522 28.44 9.70 9.93
CA SER A 522 27.88 10.02 11.25
C SER A 522 26.71 9.11 11.65
N GLN A 523 25.96 8.53 10.71
CA GLN A 523 24.87 7.59 10.98
C GLN A 523 25.35 6.17 11.33
N SER A 524 26.65 5.90 11.26
CA SER A 524 27.22 4.56 11.45
C SER A 524 27.59 4.21 12.90
N ILE A 525 27.37 5.11 13.87
CA ILE A 525 27.86 4.91 15.23
C ILE A 525 26.69 4.59 16.19
N LYS A 526 26.68 3.30 16.60
CA LYS A 526 25.82 2.59 17.57
C LYS A 526 24.40 2.23 17.08
N GLY A 527 24.34 1.17 16.28
CA GLY A 527 23.09 0.47 15.89
C GLY A 527 22.76 0.51 14.39
N GLY A 528 23.69 0.98 13.56
CA GLY A 528 23.48 1.46 12.19
C GLY A 528 22.57 0.62 11.29
N SER A 529 21.61 1.32 10.66
CA SER A 529 20.90 0.91 9.46
C SER A 529 21.88 0.32 8.44
N ARG A 530 21.53 -0.84 7.87
CA ARG A 530 22.33 -1.52 6.83
C ARG A 530 21.50 -1.58 5.56
N VAL A 531 21.51 -0.50 4.79
CA VAL A 531 20.80 -0.44 3.50
C VAL A 531 21.77 -0.66 2.35
N LYS A 532 21.49 -1.66 1.52
CA LYS A 532 22.25 -1.96 0.33
C LYS A 532 21.41 -1.71 -0.91
N PHE A 533 21.83 -0.77 -1.73
CA PHE A 533 21.17 -0.43 -2.98
C PHE A 533 21.78 -1.21 -4.13
N LEU A 534 20.92 -1.76 -4.98
CA LEU A 534 21.25 -2.31 -6.29
C LEU A 534 20.39 -1.59 -7.33
N ILE A 535 21.02 -0.78 -8.16
CA ILE A 535 20.32 0.04 -9.16
C ILE A 535 20.58 -0.54 -10.54
N THR A 536 19.55 -0.71 -11.36
CA THR A 536 19.71 -1.03 -12.79
C THR A 536 19.30 0.14 -13.67
N SER A 537 20.07 0.43 -14.72
CA SER A 537 19.72 1.46 -15.69
C SER A 537 20.38 1.27 -17.06
N ARG A 538 20.05 2.13 -18.02
CA ARG A 538 20.85 2.34 -19.24
C ARG A 538 22.18 3.06 -18.95
N PRO A 539 23.22 2.91 -19.80
CA PRO A 539 24.56 3.47 -19.55
C PRO A 539 24.63 5.00 -19.44
N PHE A 540 23.82 5.73 -20.22
CA PHE A 540 23.87 7.21 -20.23
C PHE A 540 23.55 7.82 -18.87
N LEU A 541 22.65 7.20 -18.09
CA LEU A 541 22.26 7.70 -16.78
C LEU A 541 23.47 7.62 -15.85
N HIS A 542 24.07 6.43 -15.73
CA HIS A 542 25.26 6.22 -14.91
C HIS A 542 26.40 7.18 -15.29
N GLN A 543 26.71 7.33 -16.58
CA GLN A 543 27.76 8.23 -17.07
C GLN A 543 27.58 9.69 -16.62
N SER A 544 26.33 10.15 -16.52
CA SER A 544 25.99 11.51 -16.07
C SER A 544 26.33 11.75 -14.59
N TYR A 545 26.33 10.70 -13.76
CA TYR A 545 26.53 10.80 -12.30
C TYR A 545 27.89 10.26 -11.83
N ALA A 546 28.46 9.27 -12.52
CA ALA A 546 29.70 8.60 -12.15
C ALA A 546 30.92 9.52 -12.12
N ASN A 547 30.93 10.54 -12.99
CA ASN A 547 31.99 11.55 -13.04
C ASN A 547 31.91 12.56 -11.89
N SER A 548 30.72 12.74 -11.31
CA SER A 548 30.44 13.78 -10.31
C SER A 548 30.64 13.29 -8.88
N GLN A 549 30.44 11.99 -8.60
CA GLN A 549 30.50 11.45 -7.23
C GLN A 549 31.15 10.06 -7.18
N LYS A 550 32.15 9.89 -6.30
CA LYS A 550 32.89 8.62 -6.14
C LYS A 550 32.02 7.42 -5.72
N VAL A 551 30.88 7.69 -5.09
CA VAL A 551 29.95 6.66 -4.59
C VAL A 551 29.34 5.83 -5.74
N PHE A 552 29.19 6.43 -6.93
CA PHE A 552 28.60 5.80 -8.11
C PHE A 552 29.61 5.03 -8.99
N GLN A 553 30.88 4.90 -8.58
CA GLN A 553 31.91 4.26 -9.39
C GLN A 553 31.83 2.73 -9.44
N SER A 554 31.13 2.10 -8.49
CA SER A 554 30.96 0.63 -8.46
C SER A 554 29.92 0.19 -9.48
N GLN A 555 30.38 -0.12 -10.70
CA GLN A 555 29.55 -0.47 -11.85
C GLN A 555 29.86 -1.89 -12.35
N ILE A 556 28.82 -2.62 -12.73
CA ILE A 556 28.93 -3.83 -13.57
C ILE A 556 28.16 -3.54 -14.86
N SER A 557 28.86 -3.61 -15.99
CA SER A 557 28.24 -3.54 -17.31
C SER A 557 27.80 -4.94 -17.73
N ILE A 558 26.57 -5.06 -18.22
CA ILE A 558 26.02 -6.28 -18.82
C ILE A 558 26.29 -6.17 -20.33
N ASP A 559 27.51 -6.53 -20.71
CA ASP A 559 28.03 -6.50 -22.08
C ASP A 559 28.82 -7.79 -22.42
N ASP A 560 29.24 -7.90 -23.68
CA ASP A 560 29.81 -9.13 -24.26
C ASP A 560 31.15 -9.58 -23.64
N ASP A 561 31.87 -8.67 -22.97
CA ASP A 561 33.13 -9.00 -22.29
C ASP A 561 32.87 -9.82 -21.01
N GLN A 562 31.62 -9.87 -20.54
CA GLN A 562 31.21 -10.72 -19.42
C GLN A 562 30.94 -12.14 -19.92
N THR A 563 31.90 -13.02 -19.66
CA THR A 563 31.82 -14.48 -19.93
C THR A 563 30.48 -15.10 -19.51
N GLY A 564 29.99 -14.79 -18.32
CA GLY A 564 28.71 -15.32 -17.83
C GLY A 564 27.45 -14.84 -18.58
N TYR A 565 27.48 -13.65 -19.19
CA TYR A 565 26.35 -13.14 -19.97
C TYR A 565 26.21 -13.87 -21.31
N THR A 566 27.33 -14.17 -21.97
CA THR A 566 27.33 -14.95 -23.22
C THR A 566 26.90 -16.40 -23.00
N GLU A 567 27.27 -17.00 -21.87
CA GLU A 567 26.77 -18.31 -21.43
C GLU A 567 25.25 -18.32 -21.16
N ASP A 568 24.72 -17.26 -20.54
CA ASP A 568 23.27 -17.09 -20.33
C ASP A 568 22.51 -17.03 -21.66
N LEU A 569 23.00 -16.27 -22.65
CA LEU A 569 22.41 -16.18 -23.98
C LEU A 569 22.40 -17.53 -24.69
N GLN A 570 23.52 -18.26 -24.64
CA GLN A 570 23.64 -19.59 -25.23
C GLN A 570 22.67 -20.58 -24.59
N THR A 571 22.61 -20.62 -23.26
CA THR A 571 21.71 -21.51 -22.52
C THR A 571 20.25 -21.21 -22.85
N PHE A 572 19.87 -19.94 -22.90
CA PHE A 572 18.53 -19.51 -23.27
C PHE A 572 18.14 -19.94 -24.70
N ILE A 573 19.04 -19.74 -25.67
CA ILE A 573 18.82 -20.14 -27.07
C ILE A 573 18.66 -21.67 -27.18
N GLN A 574 19.53 -22.43 -26.52
CA GLN A 574 19.50 -23.90 -26.56
C GLN A 574 18.19 -24.46 -25.99
N GLU A 575 17.76 -24.00 -24.81
CA GLU A 575 16.50 -24.43 -24.19
C GLU A 575 15.29 -24.04 -25.04
N ARG A 576 15.23 -22.80 -25.54
CA ARG A 576 14.06 -22.36 -26.31
C ARG A 576 13.97 -23.03 -27.68
N ILE A 577 15.09 -23.28 -28.36
CA ILE A 577 15.10 -24.06 -29.61
C ILE A 577 14.79 -25.53 -29.29
N HIS A 578 15.21 -26.07 -28.16
CA HIS A 578 14.85 -27.42 -27.73
C HIS A 578 13.33 -27.56 -27.53
N GLU A 579 12.68 -26.60 -26.87
CA GLU A 579 11.21 -26.55 -26.74
C GLU A 579 10.51 -26.48 -28.10
N ILE A 580 10.94 -25.59 -28.99
CA ILE A 580 10.37 -25.47 -30.35
C ILE A 580 10.58 -26.77 -31.13
N SER A 581 11.75 -27.41 -30.98
CA SER A 581 12.08 -28.69 -31.61
C SER A 581 11.18 -29.82 -31.11
N LEU A 582 10.87 -29.90 -29.82
CA LEU A 582 9.94 -30.88 -29.26
C LEU A 582 8.53 -30.73 -29.87
N ASN A 583 8.08 -29.49 -30.06
CA ASN A 583 6.76 -29.21 -30.62
C ASN A 583 6.68 -29.44 -32.14
N ARG A 584 7.78 -29.24 -32.88
CA ARG A 584 7.83 -29.31 -34.37
C ARG A 584 8.58 -30.53 -34.92
N GLN A 585 9.16 -31.37 -34.07
CA GLN A 585 9.99 -32.54 -34.41
C GLN A 585 11.20 -32.22 -35.30
N PHE A 586 11.99 -31.20 -34.95
CA PHE A 586 13.22 -30.90 -35.70
C PHE A 586 14.31 -31.95 -35.45
N SER A 587 15.13 -32.24 -36.48
CA SER A 587 16.31 -33.09 -36.32
C SER A 587 17.42 -32.37 -35.53
N ASN A 588 18.28 -33.14 -34.87
CA ASN A 588 19.42 -32.60 -34.11
C ASN A 588 20.32 -31.71 -34.99
N ASP A 589 20.52 -32.06 -36.26
CA ASP A 589 21.30 -31.25 -37.21
C ASP A 589 20.70 -29.87 -37.48
N ILE A 590 19.37 -29.76 -37.53
CA ILE A 590 18.68 -28.47 -37.73
C ILE A 590 18.73 -27.65 -36.44
N ARG A 591 18.57 -28.29 -35.28
CA ARG A 591 18.68 -27.64 -33.98
C ARG A 591 20.06 -27.00 -33.78
N ASP A 592 21.12 -27.75 -34.03
CA ASP A 592 22.48 -27.29 -33.80
C ASP A 592 22.84 -26.17 -34.80
N PHE A 593 22.41 -26.30 -36.06
CA PHE A 593 22.51 -25.24 -37.06
C PHE A 593 21.76 -23.95 -36.66
N LEU A 594 20.54 -24.05 -36.15
CA LEU A 594 19.76 -22.89 -35.69
C LEU A 594 20.41 -22.22 -34.48
N CYS A 595 20.94 -23.01 -33.53
CA CYS A 595 21.68 -22.47 -32.38
C CYS A 595 22.90 -21.66 -32.84
N GLU A 596 23.74 -22.23 -33.71
CA GLU A 596 24.94 -21.54 -34.22
C GLU A 596 24.58 -20.28 -35.03
N ALA A 597 23.59 -20.38 -35.91
CA ALA A 597 23.22 -19.30 -36.80
C ALA A 597 22.56 -18.12 -36.05
N ILE A 598 21.72 -18.39 -35.05
CA ILE A 598 21.11 -17.36 -34.19
C ILE A 598 22.16 -16.74 -33.26
N MET A 599 23.05 -17.55 -32.66
CA MET A 599 24.17 -17.05 -31.85
C MET A 599 25.10 -16.12 -32.64
N SER A 600 25.37 -16.44 -33.91
CA SER A 600 26.25 -15.62 -34.76
C SER A 600 25.67 -14.24 -35.15
N LYS A 601 24.34 -14.11 -35.09
CA LYS A 601 23.60 -12.92 -35.57
C LYS A 601 22.89 -12.13 -34.48
N ALA A 602 22.69 -12.73 -33.30
CA ALA A 602 22.07 -12.05 -32.20
C ALA A 602 22.98 -10.91 -31.76
N ASP A 603 22.64 -9.67 -32.13
CA ASP A 603 23.30 -8.46 -31.65
C ASP A 603 22.89 -8.21 -30.18
N ARG A 604 23.28 -9.15 -29.31
CA ARG A 604 23.51 -8.90 -27.89
C ARG A 604 22.24 -8.62 -27.07
N THR A 605 21.05 -8.99 -27.58
CA THR A 605 19.78 -8.76 -26.88
C THR A 605 18.87 -9.99 -26.84
N PHE A 606 18.43 -10.38 -25.63
CA PHE A 606 17.43 -11.42 -25.42
C PHE A 606 16.11 -11.09 -26.12
N LEU A 607 15.78 -9.79 -26.23
CA LEU A 607 14.59 -9.33 -26.94
C LEU A 607 14.64 -9.66 -28.44
N TRP A 608 15.78 -9.42 -29.10
CA TRP A 608 15.97 -9.78 -30.51
C TRP A 608 15.81 -11.29 -30.70
N ILE A 609 16.46 -12.09 -29.84
CA ILE A 609 16.39 -13.55 -29.88
C ILE A 609 14.94 -14.02 -29.74
N HIS A 610 14.20 -13.46 -28.78
CA HIS A 610 12.79 -13.78 -28.57
C HIS A 610 11.93 -13.46 -29.80
N MET A 611 12.11 -12.29 -30.42
CA MET A 611 11.36 -11.88 -31.62
C MET A 611 11.68 -12.76 -32.84
N VAL A 612 12.95 -13.16 -33.01
CA VAL A 612 13.39 -14.05 -34.08
C VAL A 612 12.86 -15.46 -33.89
N LEU A 613 12.97 -16.02 -32.68
CA LEU A 613 12.43 -17.34 -32.36
C LEU A 613 10.91 -17.39 -32.50
N ALA A 614 10.19 -16.35 -32.08
CA ALA A 614 8.74 -16.27 -32.28
C ALA A 614 8.36 -16.22 -33.78
N SER A 615 9.18 -15.59 -34.61
CA SER A 615 8.97 -15.57 -36.07
C SER A 615 9.23 -16.94 -36.70
N ILE A 616 10.25 -17.67 -36.22
CA ILE A 616 10.54 -19.05 -36.63
C ILE A 616 9.40 -19.97 -36.22
N GLU A 617 8.89 -19.84 -35.00
CA GLU A 617 7.80 -20.65 -34.44
C GLU A 617 6.48 -20.49 -35.23
N LYS A 618 6.20 -19.28 -35.73
CA LYS A 618 5.03 -18.99 -36.60
C LYS A 618 5.20 -19.44 -38.05
N SER A 619 6.43 -19.68 -38.51
CA SER A 619 6.69 -20.12 -39.88
C SER A 619 6.30 -21.59 -40.10
N LEU A 620 5.73 -21.92 -41.27
CA LEU A 620 5.33 -23.29 -41.63
C LEU A 620 6.49 -24.12 -42.22
N LEU A 621 7.72 -23.63 -42.13
CA LEU A 621 8.87 -24.12 -42.89
C LEU A 621 9.53 -25.31 -42.18
N THR A 622 10.06 -26.24 -42.99
CA THR A 622 10.57 -27.53 -42.50
C THR A 622 11.99 -27.85 -42.99
N SER A 623 12.57 -27.06 -43.89
CA SER A 623 13.88 -27.38 -44.50
C SER A 623 15.02 -26.43 -44.08
N ARG A 624 16.24 -26.98 -43.97
CA ARG A 624 17.47 -26.24 -43.64
C ARG A 624 17.74 -25.06 -44.58
N LYS A 625 17.45 -25.20 -45.88
CA LYS A 625 17.64 -24.13 -46.88
C LYS A 625 16.68 -22.95 -46.67
N GLU A 626 15.46 -23.22 -46.22
CA GLU A 626 14.47 -22.17 -45.94
C GLU A 626 14.82 -21.42 -44.65
N PHE A 627 15.24 -22.14 -43.60
CA PHE A 627 15.77 -21.52 -42.39
C PHE A 627 17.02 -20.69 -42.67
N GLN A 628 17.94 -21.19 -43.51
CA GLN A 628 19.12 -20.43 -43.91
C GLN A 628 18.75 -19.15 -44.65
N LYS A 629 17.77 -19.18 -45.57
CA LYS A 629 17.26 -17.97 -46.24
C LYS A 629 16.70 -16.94 -45.25
N ILE A 630 15.90 -17.39 -44.28
CA ILE A 630 15.31 -16.52 -43.27
C ILE A 630 16.39 -15.92 -42.38
N ILE A 631 17.32 -16.73 -41.87
CA ILE A 631 18.37 -16.24 -40.99
C ILE A 631 19.28 -15.26 -41.73
N THR A 632 19.61 -15.51 -43.00
CA THR A 632 20.35 -14.53 -43.82
C THR A 632 19.57 -13.24 -44.05
N SER A 633 18.23 -13.29 -44.11
CA SER A 633 17.38 -12.12 -44.33
C SER A 633 17.06 -11.33 -43.05
N ILE A 634 17.34 -11.88 -41.86
CA ILE A 634 17.10 -11.20 -40.58
C ILE A 634 18.26 -10.22 -40.29
N PRO A 635 17.95 -8.94 -40.02
CA PRO A 635 18.95 -7.94 -39.63
C PRO A 635 19.59 -8.23 -38.27
N GLU A 636 20.81 -7.73 -38.05
CA GLU A 636 21.56 -7.96 -36.83
C GLU A 636 21.03 -7.10 -35.66
N GLY A 637 20.64 -5.84 -35.86
CA GLY A 637 20.16 -4.94 -34.81
C GLY A 637 18.64 -4.90 -34.57
N LEU A 638 18.23 -4.38 -33.40
CA LEU A 638 16.81 -4.22 -33.01
C LEU A 638 16.07 -3.17 -33.85
N ALA A 639 16.75 -2.06 -34.19
CA ALA A 639 16.16 -0.96 -34.95
C ALA A 639 15.74 -1.41 -36.37
N GLU A 640 16.61 -2.17 -37.03
CA GLU A 640 16.34 -2.74 -38.35
C GLU A 640 15.24 -3.80 -38.31
N ILE A 641 15.13 -4.56 -37.21
CA ILE A 641 13.99 -5.46 -36.99
C ILE A 641 12.68 -4.70 -36.89
N TYR A 642 12.63 -3.60 -36.12
CA TYR A 642 11.42 -2.77 -36.04
C TYR A 642 11.07 -2.17 -37.41
N HIS A 643 12.08 -1.66 -38.14
CA HIS A 643 11.90 -1.19 -39.51
C HIS A 643 11.31 -2.28 -40.41
N ARG A 644 11.82 -3.51 -40.32
CA ARG A 644 11.33 -4.65 -41.10
C ARG A 644 9.88 -5.01 -40.75
N TYR A 645 9.51 -5.02 -39.47
CA TYR A 645 8.11 -5.30 -39.09
C TYR A 645 7.16 -4.21 -39.59
N LEU A 646 7.55 -2.94 -39.49
CA LEU A 646 6.73 -1.81 -39.95
C LEU A 646 6.59 -1.76 -41.48
N THR A 647 7.63 -2.14 -42.22
CA THR A 647 7.60 -2.27 -43.69
C THR A 647 6.84 -3.51 -44.16
N ALA A 648 6.76 -4.56 -43.34
CA ALA A 648 6.02 -5.78 -43.66
C ALA A 648 4.50 -5.64 -43.52
N ILE A 649 4.00 -4.56 -42.92
CA ILE A 649 2.56 -4.29 -42.79
C ILE A 649 1.96 -4.07 -44.20
N PRO A 650 0.89 -4.78 -44.59
CA PRO A 650 0.24 -4.59 -45.89
C PRO A 650 -0.18 -3.14 -46.11
N LEU A 651 -0.10 -2.65 -47.36
CA LEU A 651 -0.44 -1.26 -47.70
C LEU A 651 -1.86 -0.88 -47.25
N ASP A 652 -2.80 -1.82 -47.31
CA ASP A 652 -4.20 -1.63 -46.92
C ASP A 652 -4.39 -1.36 -45.42
N HIS A 653 -3.42 -1.76 -44.58
CA HIS A 653 -3.47 -1.61 -43.12
C HIS A 653 -2.47 -0.59 -42.56
N GLN A 654 -1.76 0.15 -43.41
CA GLN A 654 -0.76 1.13 -42.98
C GLN A 654 -1.38 2.30 -42.20
N GLU A 655 -2.58 2.74 -42.58
CA GLU A 655 -3.32 3.80 -41.87
C GLU A 655 -3.80 3.33 -40.49
N ASP A 656 -4.37 2.13 -40.43
CA ASP A 656 -4.80 1.49 -39.18
C ASP A 656 -3.63 1.29 -38.21
N ALA A 657 -2.50 0.81 -38.74
CA ALA A 657 -1.26 0.64 -37.96
C ALA A 657 -0.77 1.98 -37.38
N SER A 658 -0.79 3.04 -38.19
CA SER A 658 -0.45 4.40 -37.76
C SER A 658 -1.37 4.89 -36.64
N LYS A 659 -2.70 4.72 -36.78
CA LYS A 659 -3.70 5.09 -35.75
C LYS A 659 -3.46 4.32 -34.44
N LEU A 660 -3.27 3.01 -34.50
CA LEU A 660 -3.01 2.19 -33.32
C LEU A 660 -1.69 2.56 -32.62
N LEU A 661 -0.61 2.78 -33.38
CA LEU A 661 0.68 3.18 -32.80
C LEU A 661 0.59 4.53 -32.09
N LYS A 662 -0.10 5.52 -32.68
CA LYS A 662 -0.32 6.82 -32.05
C LYS A 662 -1.08 6.71 -30.73
N LEU A 663 -2.17 5.95 -30.69
CA LEU A 663 -2.95 5.70 -29.46
C LEU A 663 -2.08 5.07 -28.37
N LEU A 664 -1.29 4.04 -28.72
CA LEU A 664 -0.40 3.36 -27.79
C LEU A 664 0.77 4.23 -27.31
N LEU A 665 1.26 5.17 -28.13
CA LEU A 665 2.36 6.06 -27.77
C LEU A 665 1.93 7.23 -26.87
N ALA A 666 0.73 7.77 -27.10
CA ALA A 666 0.21 8.94 -26.40
C ALA A 666 -0.48 8.62 -25.07
N CYS A 667 -0.99 7.40 -24.88
CA CYS A 667 -1.80 7.09 -23.72
C CYS A 667 -1.07 7.30 -22.38
N SER A 668 -1.74 7.95 -21.41
CA SER A 668 -1.22 8.28 -20.07
C SER A 668 -1.12 7.03 -19.17
N ARG A 669 -1.93 6.01 -19.45
CA ARG A 669 -1.86 4.66 -18.87
C ARG A 669 -2.22 3.61 -19.93
N PRO A 670 -1.92 2.31 -19.73
CA PRO A 670 -2.34 1.28 -20.67
C PRO A 670 -3.85 1.29 -20.85
N LEU A 671 -4.30 1.32 -22.11
CA LEU A 671 -5.70 1.21 -22.47
C LEU A 671 -6.16 -0.24 -22.35
N SER A 672 -7.37 -0.44 -21.84
CA SER A 672 -8.02 -1.74 -21.91
C SER A 672 -8.36 -2.08 -23.38
N LEU A 673 -8.64 -3.35 -23.66
CA LEU A 673 -9.06 -3.78 -25.00
C LEU A 673 -10.35 -3.07 -25.41
N ASP A 674 -11.28 -2.89 -24.48
CA ASP A 674 -12.55 -2.19 -24.73
C ASP A 674 -12.33 -0.69 -24.98
N GLU A 675 -11.50 -0.05 -24.16
CA GLU A 675 -11.09 1.36 -24.34
C GLU A 675 -10.37 1.58 -25.67
N LEU A 676 -9.45 0.68 -26.03
CA LEU A 676 -8.71 0.76 -27.29
C LEU A 676 -9.63 0.52 -28.49
N ASN A 677 -10.59 -0.40 -28.39
CA ASN A 677 -11.56 -0.64 -29.46
C ASN A 677 -12.35 0.63 -29.76
N ILE A 678 -12.91 1.25 -28.72
CA ILE A 678 -13.66 2.51 -28.81
C ILE A 678 -12.78 3.61 -29.42
N ALA A 679 -11.57 3.80 -28.89
CA ALA A 679 -10.65 4.83 -29.38
C ALA A 679 -10.21 4.60 -30.84
N PHE A 680 -10.07 3.34 -31.25
CA PHE A 680 -9.72 2.95 -32.60
C PHE A 680 -10.89 3.13 -33.59
N THR A 681 -12.12 2.83 -33.16
CA THR A 681 -13.34 2.93 -33.98
C THR A 681 -13.92 4.33 -34.04
N MET A 682 -13.51 5.24 -33.15
CA MET A 682 -14.02 6.61 -33.09
C MET A 682 -13.83 7.33 -34.43
N ASP A 683 -14.93 7.91 -34.91
CA ASP A 683 -15.06 8.72 -36.13
C ASP A 683 -15.94 9.94 -35.84
N PRO A 684 -15.67 11.13 -36.42
CA PRO A 684 -16.45 12.34 -36.19
C PRO A 684 -17.94 12.22 -36.59
N SER A 685 -18.31 11.25 -37.42
CA SER A 685 -19.71 11.04 -37.85
C SER A 685 -20.59 10.34 -36.82
N TYR A 686 -20.00 9.73 -35.78
CA TYR A 686 -20.74 9.02 -34.73
C TYR A 686 -21.16 9.98 -33.61
N THR A 687 -22.46 10.03 -33.31
CA THR A 687 -23.00 10.93 -32.29
C THR A 687 -23.44 10.22 -31.01
N THR A 688 -23.59 8.89 -31.02
CA THR A 688 -23.96 8.10 -29.82
C THR A 688 -22.99 6.96 -29.53
N ALA A 689 -22.86 6.58 -28.26
CA ALA A 689 -22.05 5.44 -27.83
C ALA A 689 -22.53 4.12 -28.45
N GLU A 690 -23.85 3.95 -28.65
CA GLU A 690 -24.41 2.78 -29.31
C GLU A 690 -23.93 2.66 -30.75
N SER A 691 -23.85 3.77 -31.50
CA SER A 691 -23.35 3.77 -32.88
C SER A 691 -21.88 3.34 -32.97
N ILE A 692 -21.08 3.68 -31.95
CA ILE A 692 -19.68 3.24 -31.85
C ILE A 692 -19.62 1.74 -31.54
N MET A 693 -20.45 1.26 -30.60
CA MET A 693 -20.49 -0.16 -30.23
C MET A 693 -20.92 -1.04 -31.41
N GLN A 694 -21.88 -0.60 -32.22
CA GLN A 694 -22.35 -1.32 -33.41
C GLN A 694 -21.26 -1.46 -34.49
N ASN A 695 -20.34 -0.49 -34.58
CA ASN A 695 -19.21 -0.50 -35.51
C ASN A 695 -17.91 -1.01 -34.86
N SER A 696 -17.96 -1.42 -33.60
CA SER A 696 -16.80 -1.90 -32.85
C SER A 696 -16.34 -3.27 -33.34
N HIS A 697 -15.04 -3.54 -33.25
CA HIS A 697 -14.50 -4.81 -33.71
C HIS A 697 -14.80 -5.91 -32.68
N ASN A 698 -15.46 -7.00 -33.11
CA ASN A 698 -15.78 -8.15 -32.26
C ASN A 698 -14.55 -8.82 -31.61
N SER A 699 -13.35 -8.64 -32.17
CA SER A 699 -12.10 -9.12 -31.57
C SER A 699 -10.94 -8.18 -31.86
N ILE A 700 -10.96 -7.00 -31.23
CA ILE A 700 -9.88 -6.00 -31.33
C ILE A 700 -8.50 -6.59 -31.01
N ALA A 701 -8.41 -7.56 -30.10
CA ALA A 701 -7.16 -8.26 -29.78
C ALA A 701 -6.55 -8.94 -31.02
N HIS A 702 -7.36 -9.64 -31.81
CA HIS A 702 -6.91 -10.27 -33.06
C HIS A 702 -6.59 -9.23 -34.14
N THR A 703 -7.35 -8.13 -34.23
CA THR A 703 -7.06 -7.03 -35.18
C THR A 703 -5.72 -6.38 -34.87
N VAL A 704 -5.48 -6.00 -33.61
CA VAL A 704 -4.24 -5.36 -33.18
C VAL A 704 -3.04 -6.30 -33.37
N GLN A 705 -3.17 -7.57 -32.98
CA GLN A 705 -2.11 -8.57 -33.20
C GLN A 705 -1.92 -8.91 -34.68
N GLY A 706 -2.97 -8.84 -35.50
CA GLY A 706 -2.91 -9.07 -36.94
C GLY A 706 -2.18 -7.95 -37.68
N ILE A 707 -2.44 -6.69 -37.29
CA ILE A 707 -1.87 -5.49 -37.94
C ILE A 707 -0.46 -5.20 -37.42
N LEU A 708 -0.29 -5.09 -36.10
CA LEU A 708 0.98 -4.69 -35.48
C LEU A 708 1.91 -5.88 -35.16
N GLY A 709 1.39 -7.11 -35.25
CA GLY A 709 2.21 -8.32 -35.19
C GLY A 709 3.03 -8.43 -33.90
N SER A 710 4.34 -8.58 -34.06
CA SER A 710 5.30 -8.78 -32.97
C SER A 710 5.68 -7.50 -32.21
N LEU A 711 5.14 -6.33 -32.59
CA LEU A 711 5.45 -5.04 -31.93
C LEU A 711 4.62 -4.80 -30.67
N VAL A 712 3.50 -5.53 -30.51
CA VAL A 712 2.52 -5.32 -29.44
C VAL A 712 2.32 -6.61 -28.66
N ARG A 713 2.07 -6.46 -27.36
CA ARG A 713 1.71 -7.55 -26.46
C ARG A 713 0.32 -7.28 -25.88
N VAL A 714 -0.52 -8.32 -25.90
CA VAL A 714 -1.82 -8.32 -25.23
C VAL A 714 -1.70 -9.18 -23.98
N THR A 715 -1.89 -8.60 -22.80
CA THR A 715 -1.83 -9.28 -21.50
C THR A 715 -3.14 -9.04 -20.77
N GLY A 716 -3.92 -10.10 -20.56
CA GLY A 716 -5.28 -9.98 -20.02
C GLY A 716 -6.14 -9.07 -20.89
N GLN A 717 -6.69 -8.01 -20.29
CA GLN A 717 -7.50 -6.99 -20.96
C GLN A 717 -6.70 -5.75 -21.40
N GLN A 718 -5.37 -5.74 -21.36
CA GLN A 718 -4.57 -4.55 -21.69
C GLN A 718 -3.68 -4.74 -22.91
N VAL A 719 -3.47 -3.65 -23.65
CA VAL A 719 -2.57 -3.60 -24.82
C VAL A 719 -1.39 -2.70 -24.52
N SER A 720 -0.19 -3.19 -24.77
CA SER A 720 1.04 -2.41 -24.60
C SER A 720 2.05 -2.75 -25.68
N LEU A 721 2.98 -1.82 -25.96
CA LEU A 721 4.14 -2.12 -26.79
C LEU A 721 4.95 -3.25 -26.15
N VAL A 722 5.55 -4.11 -26.98
CA VAL A 722 6.33 -5.27 -26.51
C VAL A 722 7.49 -4.84 -25.60
N HIS A 723 8.06 -3.67 -25.84
CA HIS A 723 9.14 -3.09 -25.05
C HIS A 723 9.25 -1.58 -25.27
N GLN A 724 9.74 -0.83 -24.27
CA GLN A 724 9.95 0.63 -24.33
C GLN A 724 10.87 1.06 -25.49
N SER A 725 11.80 0.21 -25.90
CA SER A 725 12.66 0.49 -27.07
C SER A 725 11.90 0.68 -28.38
N VAL A 726 10.67 0.14 -28.50
CA VAL A 726 9.80 0.40 -29.66
C VAL A 726 9.31 1.84 -29.63
N LYS A 727 8.92 2.34 -28.46
CA LYS A 727 8.52 3.74 -28.25
C LYS A 727 9.67 4.68 -28.57
N ASP A 728 10.88 4.37 -28.08
CA ASP A 728 12.09 5.16 -28.36
C ASP A 728 12.40 5.19 -29.86
N TYR A 729 12.34 4.04 -30.55
CA TYR A 729 12.57 3.94 -32.00
C TYR A 729 11.54 4.75 -32.81
N LEU A 730 10.27 4.76 -32.40
CA LEU A 730 9.21 5.54 -33.06
C LEU A 730 9.31 7.05 -32.77
N GLN A 731 9.96 7.45 -31.68
CA GLN A 731 10.12 8.85 -31.29
C GLN A 731 11.46 9.47 -31.75
N ASP A 732 12.41 8.67 -32.24
CA ASP A 732 13.71 9.15 -32.72
C ASP A 732 13.57 9.96 -34.01
N GLN A 733 13.81 11.28 -33.91
CA GLN A 733 13.61 12.26 -34.97
C GLN A 733 14.59 12.10 -36.15
N TYR A 734 15.74 11.44 -35.95
CA TYR A 734 16.77 11.31 -37.00
C TYR A 734 16.31 10.38 -38.14
N ILE A 735 15.44 9.40 -37.83
CA ILE A 735 14.97 8.37 -38.77
C ILE A 735 13.86 8.90 -39.70
N ALA A 736 13.18 9.99 -39.34
CA ALA A 736 12.13 10.61 -40.14
C ALA A 736 12.60 11.24 -41.47
N SER A 737 13.90 11.17 -41.77
CA SER A 737 14.50 11.68 -43.01
C SER A 737 14.43 10.66 -44.16
N ILE A 738 13.52 10.94 -45.10
CA ILE A 738 13.40 10.47 -46.51
C ILE A 738 13.11 8.97 -46.76
N ASP A 739 13.66 8.01 -46.01
CA ASP A 739 13.48 6.54 -46.26
C ASP A 739 12.60 5.80 -45.22
N SER A 740 11.90 6.51 -44.35
CA SER A 740 10.98 5.92 -43.36
C SER A 740 9.72 5.30 -43.99
N PRO A 741 9.21 4.14 -43.51
CA PRO A 741 7.95 3.55 -43.95
C PRO A 741 6.74 4.46 -43.68
N PRO A 742 5.66 4.35 -44.48
CA PRO A 742 4.48 5.22 -44.38
C PRO A 742 3.87 5.29 -42.97
N ALA A 743 3.78 4.15 -42.27
CA ALA A 743 3.28 4.10 -40.88
C ALA A 743 4.09 4.96 -39.89
N ILE A 744 5.41 5.11 -40.07
CA ILE A 744 6.26 5.91 -39.16
C ILE A 744 6.16 7.40 -39.47
N ARG A 745 6.03 7.79 -40.75
CA ARG A 745 6.02 9.21 -41.17
C ARG A 745 4.93 10.05 -40.49
N ARG A 746 3.85 9.40 -40.04
CA ARG A 746 2.73 10.08 -39.38
C ARG A 746 2.82 10.03 -37.86
N VAL A 747 3.71 9.22 -37.29
CA VAL A 747 3.82 8.98 -35.85
C VAL A 747 4.86 9.93 -35.27
N ASN A 748 4.40 10.96 -34.58
CA ASN A 748 5.24 11.85 -33.77
C ASN A 748 4.55 12.11 -32.41
N PRO A 749 5.26 12.57 -31.37
CA PRO A 749 4.67 12.76 -30.05
C PRO A 749 3.45 13.70 -30.05
N GLN A 750 3.56 14.86 -30.72
CA GLN A 750 2.51 15.87 -30.79
C GLN A 750 1.27 15.39 -31.54
N GLY A 751 1.44 14.77 -32.71
CA GLY A 751 0.35 14.23 -33.52
C GLY A 751 -0.26 12.95 -32.93
N SER A 752 0.48 12.22 -32.09
CA SER A 752 -0.09 11.13 -31.29
C SER A 752 -0.98 11.70 -30.17
N ALA A 753 -0.52 12.75 -29.47
CA ALA A 753 -1.31 13.46 -28.47
C ALA A 753 -2.56 14.08 -29.10
N LEU A 754 -2.45 14.71 -30.27
CA LEU A 754 -3.57 15.29 -31.00
C LEU A 754 -4.64 14.25 -31.34
N GLN A 755 -4.24 13.07 -31.80
CA GLN A 755 -5.19 12.01 -32.11
C GLN A 755 -5.93 11.55 -30.86
N LEU A 756 -5.22 11.32 -29.75
CA LEU A 756 -5.85 10.87 -28.52
C LEU A 756 -6.72 11.95 -27.87
N ALA A 757 -6.29 13.22 -27.91
CA ALA A 757 -7.09 14.37 -27.49
C ALA A 757 -8.38 14.47 -28.30
N THR A 758 -8.29 14.33 -29.63
CA THR A 758 -9.45 14.35 -30.53
C THR A 758 -10.46 13.27 -30.16
N VAL A 759 -10.00 12.03 -29.97
CA VAL A 759 -10.85 10.90 -29.58
C VAL A 759 -11.50 11.14 -28.21
N CYS A 760 -10.75 11.61 -27.21
CA CYS A 760 -11.30 11.86 -25.88
C CYS A 760 -12.33 12.99 -25.89
N ILE A 761 -12.03 14.11 -26.55
CA ILE A 761 -12.92 15.27 -26.64
C ILE A 761 -14.20 14.91 -27.39
N GLN A 762 -14.10 14.26 -28.55
CA GLN A 762 -15.27 13.83 -29.32
C GLN A 762 -16.13 12.84 -28.53
N TYR A 763 -15.52 11.91 -27.79
CA TYR A 763 -16.26 10.96 -26.97
C TYR A 763 -17.03 11.65 -25.85
N LEU A 764 -16.44 12.63 -25.17
CA LEU A 764 -17.12 13.41 -24.12
C LEU A 764 -18.21 14.35 -24.66
N LEU A 765 -18.29 14.54 -25.98
CA LEU A 765 -19.30 15.35 -26.66
C LEU A 765 -20.40 14.53 -27.34
N LEU A 766 -20.46 13.21 -27.11
CA LEU A 766 -21.56 12.36 -27.60
C LEU A 766 -22.91 12.84 -27.05
N ASP A 767 -23.98 12.64 -27.83
CA ASP A 767 -25.35 13.01 -27.48
C ASP A 767 -25.80 12.37 -26.16
N ASP A 768 -25.28 11.17 -25.84
CA ASP A 768 -25.47 10.46 -24.58
C ASP A 768 -25.14 11.31 -23.34
N PHE A 769 -24.15 12.22 -23.44
CA PHE A 769 -23.65 12.99 -22.31
C PHE A 769 -24.28 14.39 -22.19
N THR A 770 -25.19 14.75 -23.11
CA THR A 770 -25.91 16.03 -23.08
C THR A 770 -26.94 16.11 -21.95
N VAL A 771 -27.27 14.98 -21.32
CA VAL A 771 -28.10 14.90 -20.12
C VAL A 771 -27.22 15.09 -18.89
N ASP A 772 -27.64 15.93 -17.95
CA ASP A 772 -26.95 16.10 -16.68
C ASP A 772 -27.20 14.90 -15.76
N PHE A 773 -26.17 14.08 -15.52
CA PHE A 773 -26.26 12.92 -14.64
C PHE A 773 -26.22 13.30 -13.15
N PHE A 774 -25.89 14.56 -12.83
CA PHE A 774 -25.76 15.04 -11.46
C PHE A 774 -26.62 16.31 -11.24
N PRO A 775 -27.96 16.22 -11.31
CA PRO A 775 -28.82 17.39 -11.14
C PRO A 775 -28.63 18.04 -9.76
N THR A 776 -28.39 19.35 -9.75
CA THR A 776 -28.49 20.18 -8.54
C THR A 776 -29.95 20.49 -8.29
N ASN A 777 -30.42 20.30 -7.05
CA ASN A 777 -31.81 20.58 -6.67
C ASN A 777 -32.07 22.10 -6.64
N ASP A 778 -32.10 22.77 -7.80
CA ASP A 778 -32.63 24.12 -7.93
C ASP A 778 -33.00 24.43 -9.40
N SER A 779 -34.16 23.95 -9.85
CA SER A 779 -35.10 24.71 -10.70
C SER A 779 -36.43 23.93 -10.89
N PRO A 780 -37.57 24.61 -11.09
CA PRO A 780 -38.87 24.13 -10.62
C PRO A 780 -39.68 23.45 -11.72
N THR A 781 -40.24 22.26 -11.48
CA THR A 781 -41.70 21.96 -11.53
C THR A 781 -42.02 20.45 -11.46
N SER A 782 -42.91 20.10 -10.51
CA SER A 782 -43.89 18.98 -10.47
C SER A 782 -43.36 17.55 -10.70
N VAL A 783 -43.54 16.57 -9.80
CA VAL A 783 -44.79 16.09 -9.16
C VAL A 783 -44.48 15.32 -7.85
N ILE A 784 -45.11 15.75 -6.73
CA ILE A 784 -45.71 15.04 -5.56
C ILE A 784 -45.29 13.56 -5.35
N ALA A 785 -44.84 13.04 -4.19
CA ALA A 785 -45.40 13.12 -2.84
C ALA A 785 -44.50 12.48 -1.76
N GLU A 786 -44.72 12.95 -0.53
CA GLU A 786 -44.69 12.27 0.78
C GLU A 786 -43.38 12.16 1.60
N GLU A 787 -43.25 13.18 2.47
CA GLU A 787 -42.79 13.21 3.86
C GLU A 787 -42.60 11.86 4.59
N THR A 788 -41.59 11.80 5.45
CA THR A 788 -41.83 11.64 6.90
C THR A 788 -40.64 12.13 7.71
N ASP A 789 -40.94 13.20 8.46
CA ASP A 789 -40.15 13.91 9.44
C ASP A 789 -40.24 13.20 10.80
N VAL A 790 -39.12 12.99 11.51
CA VAL A 790 -39.11 12.88 13.00
C VAL A 790 -37.73 13.28 13.53
N PHE A 791 -37.59 14.55 13.92
CA PHE A 791 -36.65 14.97 14.95
C PHE A 791 -37.05 14.40 16.32
N GLY A 792 -36.06 13.98 17.10
CA GLY A 792 -36.21 13.52 18.49
C GLY A 792 -35.05 13.97 19.37
N GLU A 793 -35.18 15.20 19.87
CA GLU A 793 -34.78 15.79 21.16
C GLU A 793 -33.54 15.29 21.96
N LEU A 794 -32.71 16.29 22.32
CA LEU A 794 -31.59 16.40 23.28
C LEU A 794 -31.89 15.84 24.71
N PRO A 795 -30.86 15.61 25.58
CA PRO A 795 -30.35 16.69 26.43
C PRO A 795 -28.84 16.69 26.72
N LEU A 796 -28.31 17.91 26.83
CA LEU A 796 -27.03 18.29 27.44
C LEU A 796 -26.98 17.90 28.94
N GLY A 797 -25.76 17.63 29.43
CA GLY A 797 -25.43 17.45 30.85
C GLY A 797 -23.92 17.51 31.06
N ASP A 798 -23.48 18.65 31.59
CA ASP A 798 -22.11 19.13 31.82
C ASP A 798 -21.23 18.25 32.72
N PHE A 799 -19.91 18.23 32.44
CA PHE A 799 -18.86 18.28 33.47
C PHE A 799 -17.60 18.94 32.91
N GLU A 800 -17.32 20.13 33.47
CA GLU A 800 -16.16 21.00 33.28
C GLU A 800 -14.84 20.34 33.69
N GLY A 801 -13.78 20.75 33.01
CA GLY A 801 -12.39 20.36 33.23
C GLY A 801 -11.46 21.10 32.29
N ASP A 802 -11.41 22.43 32.48
CA ASP A 802 -10.62 23.43 31.78
C ASP A 802 -9.16 23.03 31.54
N PHE A 803 -8.64 23.27 30.32
CA PHE A 803 -7.37 23.97 30.10
C PHE A 803 -7.06 24.20 28.61
N TRP A 804 -7.78 25.10 27.92
CA TRP A 804 -7.28 25.95 26.81
C TRP A 804 -8.28 27.10 26.57
N ASP A 805 -8.24 28.13 27.40
CA ASP A 805 -8.80 29.46 27.10
C ASP A 805 -7.64 30.36 26.64
N GLN A 806 -7.78 31.31 25.73
CA GLN A 806 -8.83 31.73 24.80
C GLN A 806 -8.20 32.81 23.92
N GLU A 807 -8.74 32.98 22.72
CA GLU A 807 -9.00 34.23 21.97
C GLU A 807 -9.39 33.75 20.55
N ASP A 808 -10.65 33.36 20.31
CA ASP A 808 -11.85 34.19 19.99
C ASP A 808 -11.66 35.05 18.73
N HIS A 809 -12.59 35.25 17.81
CA HIS A 809 -13.94 34.75 17.55
C HIS A 809 -14.27 35.30 16.14
N ASP A 810 -14.81 34.48 15.24
CA ASP A 810 -15.74 34.89 14.17
C ASP A 810 -16.16 33.63 13.40
N LEU A 811 -17.10 32.89 14.00
CA LEU A 811 -17.84 31.83 13.32
C LEU A 811 -19.23 32.38 13.03
N ASP A 812 -19.39 32.86 11.79
CA ASP A 812 -20.68 33.25 11.24
C ASP A 812 -21.58 32.01 11.18
N SER A 813 -22.56 31.97 12.08
CA SER A 813 -23.41 30.81 12.38
C SER A 813 -24.44 30.48 11.29
N ASN A 814 -24.22 30.92 10.05
CA ASN A 814 -25.04 30.60 8.88
C ASN A 814 -24.39 29.59 7.90
N THR A 815 -23.20 29.08 8.21
CA THR A 815 -22.48 28.07 7.39
C THR A 815 -22.66 26.62 7.86
N LEU A 816 -23.38 26.37 8.96
CA LEU A 816 -23.48 25.05 9.59
C LEU A 816 -24.54 24.10 8.99
N PHE A 817 -25.36 24.55 8.02
CA PHE A 817 -26.44 23.72 7.44
C PHE A 817 -26.62 23.84 5.92
N HIS A 818 -25.57 24.18 5.17
CA HIS A 818 -25.54 23.83 3.75
C HIS A 818 -24.84 22.48 3.61
N ASP A 819 -25.62 21.40 3.42
CA ASP A 819 -25.10 20.12 2.96
C ASP A 819 -24.42 20.35 1.59
N PRO A 820 -23.09 20.18 1.46
CA PRO A 820 -22.44 20.25 0.16
C PRO A 820 -23.00 19.12 -0.71
N ALA A 821 -23.34 19.47 -1.96
CA ALA A 821 -24.01 18.62 -2.92
C ALA A 821 -23.47 17.18 -2.84
N ILE A 822 -24.34 16.24 -2.46
CA ILE A 822 -24.02 14.82 -2.30
C ILE A 822 -23.34 14.32 -3.58
N LEU A 823 -22.01 14.23 -3.57
CA LEU A 823 -21.25 13.46 -4.55
C LEU A 823 -21.79 12.03 -4.40
N ARG A 824 -22.40 11.48 -5.46
CA ARG A 824 -23.01 10.15 -5.48
C ARG A 824 -22.05 9.19 -6.20
N PRO A 825 -21.19 8.44 -5.48
CA PRO A 825 -20.27 7.48 -6.09
C PRO A 825 -21.02 6.44 -6.94
N GLU A 826 -22.27 6.16 -6.62
CA GLU A 826 -23.11 5.20 -7.33
C GLU A 826 -23.34 5.59 -8.80
N ILE A 827 -23.45 6.90 -9.08
CA ILE A 827 -23.63 7.41 -10.45
C ILE A 827 -22.33 7.23 -11.25
N CYS A 828 -21.19 7.52 -10.64
CA CYS A 828 -19.89 7.28 -11.26
C CYS A 828 -19.69 5.79 -11.60
N ASP A 829 -20.08 4.88 -10.70
CA ASP A 829 -19.94 3.44 -10.93
C ASP A 829 -20.88 2.94 -12.04
N SER A 830 -22.08 3.53 -12.19
CA SER A 830 -22.95 3.27 -13.35
C SER A 830 -22.30 3.75 -14.66
N LEU A 831 -21.77 4.98 -14.68
CA LEU A 831 -21.09 5.52 -15.86
C LEU A 831 -19.88 4.67 -16.29
N VAL A 832 -19.11 4.14 -15.34
CA VAL A 832 -17.99 3.24 -15.64
C VAL A 832 -18.47 1.92 -16.25
N SER A 833 -19.60 1.38 -15.77
CA SER A 833 -20.17 0.14 -16.28
C SER A 833 -20.75 0.30 -17.69
N ASP A 834 -21.46 1.41 -17.93
CA ASP A 834 -22.21 1.65 -19.17
C ASP A 834 -21.32 2.22 -20.28
N TYR A 835 -20.27 2.98 -19.92
CA TYR A 835 -19.38 3.67 -20.85
C TYR A 835 -17.89 3.38 -20.56
N PRO A 836 -17.33 2.28 -21.09
CA PRO A 836 -15.98 1.82 -20.75
C PRO A 836 -14.85 2.83 -20.99
N PHE A 837 -14.97 3.69 -22.00
CA PHE A 837 -13.95 4.71 -22.33
C PHE A 837 -14.10 6.02 -21.55
N TYR A 838 -15.23 6.24 -20.88
CA TYR A 838 -15.55 7.51 -20.21
C TYR A 838 -14.51 7.86 -19.14
N THR A 839 -14.14 6.88 -18.31
CA THR A 839 -13.15 7.05 -17.24
C THR A 839 -11.82 7.57 -17.77
N TYR A 840 -11.32 7.01 -18.88
CA TYR A 840 -10.05 7.44 -19.47
C TYR A 840 -10.19 8.84 -20.06
N ALA A 841 -11.26 9.08 -20.84
CA ALA A 841 -11.49 10.36 -21.50
C ALA A 841 -11.63 11.50 -20.48
N SER A 842 -12.47 11.35 -19.46
CA SER A 842 -12.71 12.40 -18.45
C SER A 842 -11.46 12.77 -17.65
N LEU A 843 -10.58 11.79 -17.36
CA LEU A 843 -9.38 12.01 -16.55
C LEU A 843 -8.19 12.57 -17.33
N HIS A 844 -8.12 12.36 -18.65
CA HIS A 844 -6.90 12.62 -19.42
C HIS A 844 -7.07 13.52 -20.65
N TRP A 845 -8.30 13.86 -21.08
CA TRP A 845 -8.49 14.64 -22.31
C TRP A 845 -7.73 15.98 -22.28
N ALA A 846 -7.76 16.68 -21.15
CA ALA A 846 -7.12 17.99 -21.03
C ALA A 846 -5.59 17.91 -21.03
N GLU A 847 -5.02 16.88 -20.39
CA GLU A 847 -3.58 16.60 -20.44
C GLU A 847 -3.10 16.38 -21.88
N HIS A 848 -3.86 15.61 -22.66
CA HIS A 848 -3.53 15.35 -24.07
C HIS A 848 -3.68 16.62 -24.92
N PHE A 849 -4.73 17.40 -24.68
CA PHE A 849 -4.98 18.64 -25.41
C PHE A 849 -3.90 19.69 -25.17
N ALA A 850 -3.47 19.89 -23.92
CA ALA A 850 -2.39 20.83 -23.57
C ALA A 850 -1.06 20.52 -24.29
N ARG A 851 -0.81 19.25 -24.65
CA ARG A 851 0.42 18.85 -25.39
C ARG A 851 0.36 19.15 -26.89
N CYS A 852 -0.83 19.40 -27.45
CA CYS A 852 -1.03 19.55 -28.90
C CYS A 852 -1.83 20.80 -29.29
N GLU A 853 -2.16 21.68 -28.36
CA GLU A 853 -3.05 22.83 -28.59
C GLU A 853 -2.58 23.77 -29.73
N GLU A 854 -1.26 23.95 -29.92
CA GLU A 854 -0.70 24.81 -30.96
C GLU A 854 -0.98 24.27 -32.38
N ASP A 855 -0.93 22.94 -32.54
CA ASP A 855 -1.14 22.22 -33.81
C ASP A 855 -2.60 21.77 -34.02
N ALA A 856 -3.47 21.98 -33.02
CA ALA A 856 -4.85 21.52 -33.05
C ALA A 856 -5.69 22.32 -34.08
N PRO A 857 -6.58 21.64 -34.85
CA PRO A 857 -7.57 22.32 -35.69
C PRO A 857 -8.48 23.24 -34.88
N GLU A 858 -8.97 24.32 -35.49
CA GLU A 858 -9.88 25.27 -34.81
C GLU A 858 -11.16 24.60 -34.30
N GLU A 859 -11.73 23.65 -35.07
CA GLU A 859 -12.89 22.86 -34.63
C GLU A 859 -12.63 22.12 -33.30
N LEU A 860 -11.43 21.56 -33.12
CA LEU A 860 -11.07 20.86 -31.89
C LEU A 860 -10.90 21.82 -30.70
N LYS A 861 -10.38 23.04 -30.97
CA LYS A 861 -10.27 24.10 -29.96
C LYS A 861 -11.65 24.57 -29.50
N ASP A 862 -12.60 24.69 -30.42
CA ASP A 862 -14.00 25.03 -30.12
C ASP A 862 -14.69 23.93 -29.28
N PHE A 863 -14.43 22.66 -29.61
CA PHE A 863 -14.91 21.52 -28.81
C PHE A 863 -14.32 21.51 -27.39
N ALA A 864 -13.01 21.73 -27.25
CA ALA A 864 -12.35 21.86 -25.95
C ALA A 864 -12.94 23.03 -25.13
N ARG A 865 -13.21 24.16 -25.79
CA ARG A 865 -13.87 25.32 -25.17
C ARG A 865 -15.29 24.97 -24.69
N SER A 866 -16.04 24.16 -25.43
CA SER A 866 -17.36 23.70 -24.99
C SER A 866 -17.27 22.79 -23.77
N LEU A 867 -16.27 21.91 -23.69
CA LEU A 867 -16.05 21.03 -22.52
C LEU A 867 -15.62 21.78 -21.26
N LEU A 868 -15.07 23.00 -21.40
CA LEU A 868 -14.74 23.88 -20.27
C LEU A 868 -15.88 24.85 -19.92
N ASN A 869 -17.03 24.76 -20.57
CA ASN A 869 -18.17 25.63 -20.29
C ASN A 869 -19.12 24.98 -19.25
N PRO A 870 -19.17 25.48 -17.99
CA PRO A 870 -19.99 24.90 -16.93
C PRO A 870 -21.51 24.93 -17.23
N ASP A 871 -21.95 25.79 -18.15
CA ASP A 871 -23.35 25.81 -18.61
C ASP A 871 -23.74 24.54 -19.37
N THR A 872 -22.77 23.81 -19.92
CA THR A 872 -23.01 22.55 -20.65
C THR A 872 -23.07 21.35 -19.70
N ALA A 873 -24.01 20.44 -19.94
CA ALA A 873 -24.10 19.19 -19.19
C ALA A 873 -22.82 18.35 -19.35
N ASN A 874 -22.24 18.34 -20.55
CA ASN A 874 -20.96 17.66 -20.82
C ASN A 874 -19.87 18.10 -19.84
N CYS A 875 -19.69 19.41 -19.64
CA CYS A 875 -18.73 19.95 -18.67
C CYS A 875 -19.00 19.48 -17.25
N ARG A 876 -20.25 19.62 -16.78
CA ARG A 876 -20.61 19.23 -15.40
C ARG A 876 -20.41 17.74 -15.16
N ASN A 877 -20.77 16.91 -16.13
CA ASN A 877 -20.64 15.46 -16.05
C ASN A 877 -19.17 15.02 -15.90
N TRP A 878 -18.29 15.46 -16.80
CA TRP A 878 -16.88 15.02 -16.74
C TRP A 878 -16.15 15.65 -15.55
N LEU A 879 -16.43 16.91 -15.20
CA LEU A 879 -15.77 17.61 -14.09
C LEU A 879 -16.13 16.97 -12.74
N ARG A 880 -17.41 16.61 -12.54
CA ARG A 880 -17.85 15.89 -11.33
C ARG A 880 -17.26 14.49 -11.25
N PHE A 881 -17.24 13.80 -12.38
CA PHE A 881 -16.59 12.50 -12.45
C PHE A 881 -15.09 12.60 -12.14
N TYR A 882 -14.41 13.61 -12.69
CA TYR A 882 -13.00 13.90 -12.42
C TYR A 882 -12.78 14.14 -10.91
N HIS A 883 -13.61 14.96 -10.27
CA HIS A 883 -13.51 15.22 -8.82
C HIS A 883 -13.58 13.95 -7.97
N VAL A 884 -14.48 13.02 -8.30
CA VAL A 884 -14.67 11.76 -7.55
C VAL A 884 -13.54 10.76 -7.79
N LYS A 885 -13.05 10.66 -9.03
CA LYS A 885 -12.13 9.58 -9.45
C LYS A 885 -10.66 10.03 -9.59
N ALA A 886 -10.36 11.33 -9.55
CA ALA A 886 -8.98 11.81 -9.68
C ALA A 886 -8.14 11.45 -8.45
N PRO A 887 -6.84 11.14 -8.63
CA PRO A 887 -5.94 10.75 -7.53
C PRO A 887 -5.63 11.90 -6.56
N THR A 888 -5.84 13.14 -6.98
CA THR A 888 -5.80 14.34 -6.13
C THR A 888 -7.17 15.00 -6.17
N PRO A 889 -8.00 14.87 -5.12
CA PRO A 889 -9.27 15.56 -5.07
C PRO A 889 -9.01 17.06 -5.16
N LEU A 890 -9.76 17.70 -6.05
CA LEU A 890 -9.88 19.14 -6.16
C LEU A 890 -10.66 19.63 -4.90
N ASP A 891 -10.51 20.89 -4.46
CA ASP A 891 -11.25 21.41 -3.30
C ASP A 891 -12.77 21.51 -3.59
N ASP A 892 -13.65 21.22 -2.62
CA ASP A 892 -15.11 21.10 -2.86
C ASP A 892 -15.79 22.41 -3.36
N ASP A 893 -15.16 23.57 -3.22
CA ASP A 893 -15.63 24.90 -3.67
C ASP A 893 -15.57 25.12 -5.21
N LEU A 894 -15.27 24.07 -5.98
CA LEU A 894 -14.93 24.15 -7.41
C LEU A 894 -16.10 23.89 -8.37
N MET A 895 -17.29 23.62 -7.85
CA MET A 895 -18.38 23.00 -8.62
C MET A 895 -19.16 23.94 -9.55
N ASP A 896 -18.89 25.25 -9.50
CA ASP A 896 -19.56 26.29 -10.30
C ASP A 896 -18.57 27.34 -10.85
N GLN A 897 -17.41 26.92 -11.39
CA GLN A 897 -16.36 27.85 -11.81
C GLN A 897 -16.39 28.26 -13.28
N ASN A 898 -16.07 29.53 -13.52
CA ASN A 898 -16.01 30.17 -14.83
C ASN A 898 -15.06 29.44 -15.81
N PRO A 899 -15.37 29.39 -17.12
CA PRO A 899 -14.52 28.74 -18.13
C PRO A 899 -13.04 29.15 -18.11
N ILE A 900 -12.75 30.40 -17.74
CA ILE A 900 -11.38 30.94 -17.66
C ILE A 900 -10.61 30.28 -16.51
N ILE A 901 -11.27 30.01 -15.37
CA ILE A 901 -10.64 29.36 -14.23
C ILE A 901 -10.35 27.89 -14.56
N LEU A 902 -11.31 27.20 -15.20
CA LEU A 902 -11.12 25.82 -15.66
C LEU A 902 -9.99 25.73 -16.69
N ALA A 903 -9.94 26.64 -17.67
CA ALA A 903 -8.84 26.69 -18.64
C ALA A 903 -7.47 26.89 -17.96
N SER A 904 -7.41 27.69 -16.89
CA SER A 904 -6.21 27.85 -16.07
C SER A 904 -5.82 26.60 -15.29
N GLN A 905 -6.79 25.86 -14.76
CA GLN A 905 -6.55 24.64 -13.99
C GLN A 905 -6.08 23.46 -14.85
N PHE A 906 -6.51 23.41 -16.11
CA PHE A 906 -6.26 22.28 -17.02
C PHE A 906 -5.26 22.59 -18.13
N ASP A 907 -4.42 23.62 -17.94
CA ASP A 907 -3.34 24.05 -18.85
C ASP A 907 -3.78 24.29 -20.31
N SER A 908 -4.98 24.86 -20.51
CA SER A 908 -5.53 25.12 -21.84
C SER A 908 -5.28 26.57 -22.27
N TYR A 909 -4.04 26.87 -22.67
CA TYR A 909 -3.57 28.23 -22.97
C TYR A 909 -4.26 28.86 -24.20
N THR A 910 -4.42 28.11 -25.31
CA THR A 910 -5.08 28.68 -26.51
C THR A 910 -6.54 29.02 -26.25
N VAL A 911 -7.25 28.15 -25.53
CA VAL A 911 -8.65 28.35 -25.17
C VAL A 911 -8.79 29.54 -24.22
N LEU A 912 -7.94 29.62 -23.20
CA LEU A 912 -7.89 30.77 -22.29
C LEU A 912 -7.69 32.09 -23.05
N LYS A 913 -6.74 32.14 -23.99
CA LYS A 913 -6.47 33.33 -24.78
C LYS A 913 -7.68 33.76 -25.62
N SER A 914 -8.40 32.80 -26.20
CA SER A 914 -9.64 33.10 -26.92
C SER A 914 -10.74 33.65 -25.99
N LEU A 915 -10.92 33.03 -24.81
CA LEU A 915 -11.89 33.47 -23.80
C LEU A 915 -11.60 34.88 -23.28
N LEU A 916 -10.32 35.22 -23.08
CA LEU A 916 -9.89 36.56 -22.65
C LEU A 916 -10.07 37.64 -23.72
N LEU A 917 -10.16 37.27 -25.01
CA LEU A 917 -10.44 38.19 -26.11
C LEU A 917 -11.95 38.40 -26.32
N ASP A 918 -12.74 37.36 -26.12
CA ASP A 918 -14.18 37.39 -26.40
C ASP A 918 -14.99 38.11 -25.31
N CYS A 919 -14.51 38.11 -24.08
CA CYS A 919 -15.15 38.76 -22.94
C CYS A 919 -14.06 39.39 -22.05
N GLU A 920 -14.30 40.59 -21.50
CA GLU A 920 -13.46 41.09 -20.42
C GLU A 920 -13.93 40.47 -19.08
N PRO A 921 -13.21 39.50 -18.50
CA PRO A 921 -13.64 38.91 -17.24
C PRO A 921 -13.43 39.88 -16.08
N SER A 922 -14.22 39.69 -15.02
CA SER A 922 -14.07 40.44 -13.78
C SER A 922 -12.68 40.22 -13.17
N GLN A 923 -12.20 41.20 -12.41
CA GLN A 923 -10.89 41.09 -11.76
C GLN A 923 -10.81 39.88 -10.81
N VAL A 924 -11.94 39.52 -10.17
CA VAL A 924 -12.04 38.32 -9.30
C VAL A 924 -11.71 37.06 -10.09
N ILE A 925 -12.30 36.87 -11.28
CA ILE A 925 -12.04 35.71 -12.13
C ILE A 925 -10.58 35.68 -12.57
N LYS A 926 -10.02 36.82 -13.01
CA LYS A 926 -8.61 36.90 -13.42
C LYS A 926 -7.66 36.50 -12.29
N ASN A 927 -7.93 36.98 -11.07
CA ASN A 927 -7.09 36.71 -9.90
C ASN A 927 -7.20 35.26 -9.42
N GLN A 928 -8.40 34.69 -9.38
CA GLN A 928 -8.61 33.27 -9.07
C GLN A 928 -7.93 32.37 -10.11
N SER A 929 -8.05 32.72 -11.40
CA SER A 929 -7.38 32.02 -12.50
C SER A 929 -5.86 32.08 -12.36
N LEU A 930 -5.32 33.22 -11.94
CA LEU A 930 -3.89 33.42 -11.72
C LEU A 930 -3.39 32.59 -10.53
N TYR A 931 -4.16 32.51 -9.45
CA TYR A 931 -3.87 31.67 -8.30
C TYR A 931 -3.75 30.20 -8.69
N TRP A 932 -4.77 29.64 -9.37
CA TRP A 932 -4.76 28.22 -9.78
C TRP A 932 -3.64 27.89 -10.77
N ALA A 933 -3.42 28.75 -11.77
CA ALA A 933 -2.30 28.58 -12.71
C ALA A 933 -0.94 28.61 -11.99
N SER A 934 -0.79 29.48 -10.99
CA SER A 934 0.44 29.56 -10.18
C SER A 934 0.63 28.35 -9.26
N ARG A 935 -0.47 27.81 -8.69
CA ARG A 935 -0.48 26.61 -7.84
C ARG A 935 -0.12 25.33 -8.62
N LEU A 936 -0.60 25.21 -9.86
CA LEU A 936 -0.42 24.04 -10.70
C LEU A 936 0.82 24.11 -11.62
N GLY A 937 1.42 25.29 -11.75
CA GLY A 937 2.71 25.45 -12.45
C GLY A 937 2.61 25.84 -13.91
N HIS A 938 1.50 26.47 -14.32
CA HIS A 938 1.18 26.79 -15.72
C HIS A 938 1.70 28.19 -16.08
N ASP A 939 3.00 28.31 -16.35
CA ASP A 939 3.71 29.60 -16.53
C ASP A 939 3.24 30.41 -17.75
N ARG A 940 2.86 29.73 -18.85
CA ARG A 940 2.29 30.38 -20.04
C ARG A 940 0.97 31.07 -19.73
N ILE A 941 0.12 30.40 -18.96
CA ILE A 941 -1.17 30.92 -18.51
C ILE A 941 -0.98 32.09 -17.53
N VAL A 942 -0.07 31.95 -16.57
CA VAL A 942 0.31 33.04 -15.65
C VAL A 942 0.70 34.28 -16.44
N THR A 943 1.57 34.13 -17.45
CA THR A 943 2.02 35.25 -18.28
C THR A 943 0.86 35.90 -19.05
N ALA A 944 -0.05 35.11 -19.65
CA ALA A 944 -1.21 35.65 -20.35
C ALA A 944 -2.16 36.41 -19.42
N LEU A 945 -2.46 35.86 -18.23
CA LEU A 945 -3.33 36.50 -17.25
C LEU A 945 -2.75 37.82 -16.75
N LEU A 946 -1.44 37.88 -16.50
CA LEU A 946 -0.75 39.12 -16.13
C LEU A 946 -0.85 40.18 -17.22
N GLN A 947 -0.63 39.79 -18.49
CA GLN A 947 -0.78 40.67 -19.65
C GLN A 947 -2.22 41.18 -19.84
N SER A 948 -3.21 40.36 -19.48
CA SER A 948 -4.64 40.73 -19.46
C SER A 948 -5.05 41.55 -18.22
N GLY A 949 -4.10 41.96 -17.38
CA GLY A 949 -4.34 42.84 -16.24
C GLY A 949 -4.75 42.13 -14.95
N ALA A 950 -4.50 40.83 -14.79
CA ALA A 950 -4.63 40.17 -13.48
C ALA A 950 -3.77 40.86 -12.42
N GLU A 951 -4.24 40.91 -11.18
CA GLU A 951 -3.58 41.62 -10.07
C GLU A 951 -2.84 40.58 -9.21
N PRO A 952 -1.49 40.54 -9.28
CA PRO A 952 -0.71 39.41 -8.77
C PRO A 952 -0.64 39.31 -7.24
N ASP A 953 -0.81 40.43 -6.53
CA ASP A 953 -0.67 40.49 -5.06
C ASP A 953 -2.01 40.31 -4.33
N THR A 954 -3.08 39.94 -5.03
CA THR A 954 -4.37 39.66 -4.40
C THR A 954 -4.34 38.38 -3.56
N ARG A 955 -5.12 38.37 -2.49
CA ARG A 955 -5.16 37.30 -1.48
C ARG A 955 -6.55 36.68 -1.34
N GLN A 956 -7.23 36.50 -2.48
CA GLN A 956 -8.64 36.11 -2.51
C GLN A 956 -8.86 34.66 -2.08
N LEU A 957 -7.98 33.75 -2.47
CA LEU A 957 -8.07 32.32 -2.17
C LEU A 957 -7.02 31.94 -1.12
N GLU A 958 -7.45 31.25 -0.06
CA GLU A 958 -6.62 30.79 1.07
C GLU A 958 -5.76 31.87 1.75
N GLY A 959 -6.03 33.16 1.51
CA GLY A 959 -5.21 34.28 1.97
C GLY A 959 -3.82 34.35 1.30
N GLN A 960 -3.61 33.69 0.17
CA GLN A 960 -2.33 33.59 -0.55
C GLN A 960 -2.29 34.45 -1.81
N THR A 961 -1.11 34.99 -2.14
CA THR A 961 -0.82 35.60 -3.46
C THR A 961 -0.34 34.56 -4.47
N ALA A 962 -0.39 34.92 -5.76
CA ALA A 962 0.12 34.09 -6.85
C ALA A 962 1.60 33.69 -6.63
N LEU A 963 2.43 34.63 -6.16
CA LEU A 963 3.83 34.36 -5.84
C LEU A 963 4.01 33.43 -4.64
N THR A 964 3.20 33.59 -3.59
CA THR A 964 3.28 32.71 -2.42
C THR A 964 2.87 31.27 -2.72
N VAL A 965 1.79 31.07 -3.48
CA VAL A 965 1.30 29.71 -3.81
C VAL A 965 2.26 29.00 -4.77
N ALA A 966 2.81 29.70 -5.77
CA ALA A 966 3.83 29.15 -6.66
C ALA A 966 5.10 28.75 -5.89
N SER A 967 5.49 29.55 -4.89
CA SER A 967 6.66 29.30 -4.05
C SER A 967 6.44 28.15 -3.07
N GLU A 968 5.21 27.93 -2.58
CA GLU A 968 4.87 26.79 -1.73
C GLU A 968 4.95 25.47 -2.50
N HIS A 969 4.43 25.45 -3.72
CA HIS A 969 4.33 24.25 -4.56
C HIS A 969 5.59 23.96 -5.37
N GLY A 970 6.60 24.84 -5.36
CA GLY A 970 7.87 24.60 -6.04
C GLY A 970 7.85 24.95 -7.54
N ASN A 971 6.88 25.75 -7.99
CA ASN A 971 6.68 26.08 -9.39
C ASN A 971 7.61 27.21 -9.86
N ARG A 972 8.88 26.87 -10.05
CA ARG A 972 9.95 27.82 -10.40
C ARG A 972 9.65 28.66 -11.66
N SER A 973 9.13 28.05 -12.72
CA SER A 973 8.80 28.76 -13.96
C SER A 973 7.74 29.85 -13.73
N CYS A 974 6.69 29.55 -12.94
CA CYS A 974 5.70 30.53 -12.53
C CYS A 974 6.30 31.63 -11.67
N VAL A 975 7.18 31.30 -10.71
CA VAL A 975 7.90 32.31 -9.90
C VAL A 975 8.70 33.25 -10.80
N THR A 976 9.43 32.72 -11.79
CA THR A 976 10.18 33.56 -12.74
C THR A 976 9.26 34.45 -13.57
N ALA A 977 8.15 33.90 -14.08
CA ALA A 977 7.17 34.67 -14.86
C ALA A 977 6.50 35.78 -14.04
N LEU A 978 6.15 35.47 -12.78
CA LEU A 978 5.59 36.43 -11.83
C LEU A 978 6.62 37.54 -11.54
N LEU A 979 7.85 37.20 -11.15
CA LEU A 979 8.88 38.19 -10.82
C LEU A 979 9.31 39.08 -11.99
N ALA A 980 8.96 38.72 -13.24
CA ALA A 980 9.15 39.57 -14.40
C ALA A 980 8.13 40.73 -14.49
N ASP A 981 6.99 40.63 -13.79
CA ASP A 981 5.98 41.68 -13.72
C ASP A 981 6.36 42.73 -12.67
N SER A 982 6.46 44.00 -13.09
CA SER A 982 6.86 45.10 -12.21
C SER A 982 5.87 45.44 -11.10
N ARG A 983 4.63 44.93 -11.17
CA ARG A 983 3.58 45.18 -10.16
C ARG A 983 3.76 44.32 -8.91
N ILE A 984 4.55 43.25 -8.98
CA ILE A 984 4.67 42.28 -7.88
C ILE A 984 5.46 42.84 -6.70
N ASN A 985 4.83 42.78 -5.54
CA ASN A 985 5.52 42.91 -4.27
C ASN A 985 6.06 41.54 -3.83
N VAL A 986 7.38 41.36 -3.97
CA VAL A 986 8.10 40.13 -3.58
C VAL A 986 7.89 39.75 -2.11
N ASN A 987 7.62 40.73 -1.25
CA ASN A 987 7.39 40.51 0.19
C ASN A 987 5.90 40.54 0.56
N ALA A 988 4.99 40.50 -0.43
CA ALA A 988 3.57 40.41 -0.14
C ALA A 988 3.32 39.20 0.77
N PRO A 989 2.70 39.40 1.95
CA PRO A 989 2.43 38.28 2.83
C PRO A 989 1.34 37.41 2.20
N GLY A 990 1.43 36.10 2.38
CA GLY A 990 0.40 35.10 2.03
C GLY A 990 -0.30 34.60 3.31
N ARG A 991 -0.78 33.36 3.32
CA ARG A 991 -1.48 32.80 4.50
C ARG A 991 -0.62 32.92 5.76
N ASN A 992 -1.24 33.30 6.88
CA ASN A 992 -0.58 33.51 8.18
C ASN A 992 0.56 34.54 8.17
N GLY A 993 0.57 35.47 7.21
CA GLY A 993 1.62 36.49 7.11
C GLY A 993 2.91 36.00 6.46
N ARG A 994 2.99 34.74 6.00
CA ARG A 994 4.22 34.18 5.43
C ARG A 994 4.51 34.72 4.04
N THR A 995 5.73 35.19 3.79
CA THR A 995 6.18 35.62 2.46
C THR A 995 6.44 34.45 1.52
N ALA A 996 6.54 34.71 0.21
CA ALA A 996 6.96 33.73 -0.79
C ALA A 996 8.28 33.04 -0.43
N LEU A 997 9.25 33.80 0.09
CA LEU A 997 10.52 33.26 0.55
C LEU A 997 10.35 32.32 1.75
N SER A 998 9.47 32.66 2.70
CA SER A 998 9.15 31.80 3.85
C SER A 998 8.55 30.46 3.41
N PHE A 999 7.64 30.46 2.43
CA PHE A 999 7.09 29.22 1.85
C PHE A 999 8.16 28.39 1.13
N ALA A 1000 8.96 29.01 0.25
CA ALA A 1000 10.05 28.34 -0.44
C ALA A 1000 11.08 27.73 0.52
N CYS A 1001 11.40 28.46 1.60
CA CYS A 1001 12.33 28.00 2.64
C CYS A 1001 11.78 26.80 3.41
N GLY A 1002 10.49 26.78 3.75
CA GLY A 1002 9.85 25.64 4.42
C GLY A 1002 9.66 24.42 3.50
N GLY A 1003 9.40 24.67 2.21
CA GLY A 1003 9.22 23.65 1.18
C GLY A 1003 10.52 23.00 0.69
N GLY A 1004 11.67 23.65 0.89
CA GLY A 1004 12.98 23.13 0.45
C GLY A 1004 13.32 23.48 -0.99
N HIS A 1005 12.73 24.55 -1.53
CA HIS A 1005 12.87 24.92 -2.94
C HIS A 1005 14.08 25.83 -3.15
N ASP A 1006 15.29 25.26 -3.10
CA ASP A 1006 16.58 25.99 -3.18
C ASP A 1006 16.68 26.98 -4.35
N ASP A 1007 16.18 26.60 -5.52
CA ASP A 1007 16.26 27.44 -6.73
C ASP A 1007 15.33 28.65 -6.65
N ILE A 1008 14.12 28.46 -6.12
CA ILE A 1008 13.17 29.55 -5.86
C ILE A 1008 13.73 30.50 -4.81
N VAL A 1009 14.36 29.97 -3.76
CA VAL A 1009 15.04 30.80 -2.74
C VAL A 1009 16.12 31.66 -3.38
N LYS A 1010 16.96 31.11 -4.26
CA LYS A 1010 17.99 31.89 -4.97
C LYS A 1010 17.38 32.96 -5.87
N GLU A 1011 16.31 32.64 -6.60
CA GLU A 1011 15.62 33.59 -7.48
C GLU A 1011 15.00 34.75 -6.70
N LEU A 1012 14.31 34.47 -5.60
CA LEU A 1012 13.73 35.49 -4.72
C LEU A 1012 14.82 36.36 -4.10
N LEU A 1013 15.91 35.77 -3.58
CA LEU A 1013 17.03 36.51 -2.98
C LEU A 1013 17.83 37.36 -3.98
N ASN A 1014 17.77 37.03 -5.28
CA ASN A 1014 18.36 37.87 -6.33
C ASN A 1014 17.56 39.16 -6.59
N GLN A 1015 16.29 39.22 -6.15
CA GLN A 1015 15.48 40.42 -6.25
C GLN A 1015 15.90 41.44 -5.19
N LYS A 1016 16.31 42.64 -5.63
CA LYS A 1016 16.77 43.71 -4.72
C LYS A 1016 15.74 44.11 -3.65
N ALA A 1017 14.45 43.96 -3.96
CA ALA A 1017 13.35 44.30 -3.06
C ALA A 1017 13.07 43.20 -2.02
N CYS A 1018 13.63 42.00 -2.14
CA CYS A 1018 13.34 40.89 -1.24
C CYS A 1018 13.92 41.15 0.16
N ASN A 1019 13.08 41.08 1.19
CA ASN A 1019 13.50 41.09 2.59
C ASN A 1019 13.61 39.65 3.11
N PRO A 1020 14.83 39.14 3.35
CA PRO A 1020 15.03 37.76 3.78
C PRO A 1020 14.67 37.50 5.25
N ASP A 1021 14.38 38.54 6.02
CA ASP A 1021 14.12 38.45 7.46
C ASP A 1021 12.71 38.92 7.86
N GLU A 1022 11.79 39.03 6.89
CA GLU A 1022 10.40 39.42 7.14
C GLU A 1022 9.67 38.33 7.96
N PRO A 1023 9.19 38.63 9.17
CA PRO A 1023 8.52 37.65 10.01
C PRO A 1023 7.05 37.47 9.62
N ASP A 1024 6.52 36.28 9.85
CA ASP A 1024 5.09 35.99 9.67
C ASP A 1024 4.24 36.40 10.90
N ASN A 1025 2.94 36.05 10.90
CA ASN A 1025 2.04 36.38 12.00
C ASN A 1025 2.42 35.69 13.33
N ALA A 1026 3.27 34.66 13.34
CA ALA A 1026 3.79 34.04 14.55
C ALA A 1026 5.15 34.64 14.97
N GLY A 1027 5.70 35.59 14.20
CA GLY A 1027 7.05 36.11 14.40
C GLY A 1027 8.14 35.19 13.83
N ALA A 1028 7.80 34.18 13.02
CA ALA A 1028 8.77 33.27 12.44
C ALA A 1028 9.27 33.81 11.09
N THR A 1029 10.59 33.96 10.94
CA THR A 1029 11.23 34.41 9.70
C THR A 1029 11.46 33.25 8.72
N PRO A 1030 11.83 33.49 7.44
CA PRO A 1030 12.18 32.42 6.51
C PRO A 1030 13.25 31.46 7.03
N PHE A 1031 14.17 31.96 7.89
CA PHE A 1031 15.17 31.12 8.55
C PHE A 1031 14.54 30.08 9.50
N PHE A 1032 13.49 30.45 10.25
CA PHE A 1032 12.75 29.49 11.09
C PHE A 1032 12.13 28.38 10.26
N TRP A 1033 11.51 28.73 9.14
CA TRP A 1033 10.86 27.76 8.25
C TRP A 1033 11.86 26.85 7.55
N ALA A 1034 13.03 27.36 7.18
CA ALA A 1034 14.15 26.52 6.72
C ALA A 1034 14.63 25.55 7.81
N VAL A 1035 14.65 25.98 9.09
CA VAL A 1035 14.96 25.11 10.22
C VAL A 1035 13.88 24.05 10.40
N GLY A 1036 12.60 24.43 10.49
CA GLY A 1036 11.49 23.48 10.67
C GLY A 1036 11.36 22.47 9.53
N GLY A 1037 11.73 22.86 8.30
CA GLY A 1037 11.83 21.95 7.15
C GLY A 1037 13.09 21.07 7.14
N GLY A 1038 14.13 21.43 7.90
CA GLY A 1038 15.42 20.74 7.92
C GLY A 1038 16.26 20.95 6.65
N HIS A 1039 16.09 22.09 5.97
CA HIS A 1039 16.68 22.35 4.65
C HIS A 1039 18.06 23.00 4.76
N HIS A 1040 19.09 22.18 4.89
CA HIS A 1040 20.46 22.60 5.24
C HIS A 1040 21.15 23.54 4.24
N SER A 1041 20.89 23.38 2.94
CA SER A 1041 21.42 24.25 1.88
C SER A 1041 20.86 25.67 1.99
N ILE A 1042 19.54 25.77 2.18
CA ILE A 1042 18.82 27.03 2.41
C ILE A 1042 19.30 27.70 3.70
N LEU A 1043 19.46 26.93 4.79
CA LEU A 1043 20.01 27.45 6.05
C LEU A 1043 21.38 28.09 5.87
N SER A 1044 22.27 27.41 5.14
CA SER A 1044 23.61 27.92 4.86
C SER A 1044 23.58 29.18 3.98
N THR A 1045 22.64 29.23 3.04
CA THR A 1045 22.44 30.38 2.15
C THR A 1045 21.95 31.60 2.93
N LEU A 1046 20.90 31.45 3.75
CA LEU A 1046 20.35 32.52 4.57
C LEU A 1046 21.33 32.98 5.65
N ALA A 1047 22.00 32.06 6.35
CA ALA A 1047 22.94 32.41 7.43
C ALA A 1047 24.17 33.20 6.97
N ARG A 1048 24.50 33.12 5.67
CA ARG A 1048 25.59 33.89 5.05
C ARG A 1048 25.19 35.34 4.78
N LEU A 1049 23.90 35.63 4.65
CA LEU A 1049 23.40 37.00 4.50
C LEU A 1049 23.61 37.75 5.81
N ARG A 1050 24.08 39.00 5.72
CA ARG A 1050 24.25 39.86 6.90
C ARG A 1050 22.94 40.46 7.40
N SER A 1051 21.95 40.58 6.50
CA SER A 1051 20.62 41.11 6.78
C SER A 1051 19.70 40.14 7.53
N VAL A 1052 20.05 38.85 7.61
CA VAL A 1052 19.24 37.83 8.31
C VAL A 1052 19.71 37.70 9.75
N ASP A 1053 18.80 37.89 10.71
CA ASP A 1053 19.06 37.59 12.11
C ASP A 1053 18.77 36.11 12.41
N ILE A 1054 19.84 35.30 12.44
CA ILE A 1054 19.74 33.87 12.77
C ILE A 1054 19.35 33.60 14.24
N ASN A 1055 19.32 34.63 15.08
CA ASN A 1055 18.86 34.56 16.48
C ASN A 1055 17.52 35.27 16.68
N HIS A 1056 16.81 35.58 15.60
CA HIS A 1056 15.46 36.15 15.67
C HIS A 1056 14.59 35.34 16.62
N ARG A 1057 13.69 36.04 17.31
CA ARG A 1057 12.77 35.45 18.29
C ARG A 1057 11.35 35.55 17.77
N ASP A 1058 10.66 34.42 17.77
CA ASP A 1058 9.23 34.40 17.45
C ASP A 1058 8.40 35.11 18.54
N LYS A 1059 7.08 35.19 18.37
CA LYS A 1059 6.18 35.84 19.34
C LYS A 1059 6.24 35.20 20.74
N THR A 1060 6.63 33.93 20.84
CA THR A 1060 6.81 33.23 22.13
C THR A 1060 8.21 33.45 22.72
N GLY A 1061 9.09 34.16 22.01
CA GLY A 1061 10.46 34.43 22.38
C GLY A 1061 11.45 33.33 21.98
N ARG A 1062 10.99 32.25 21.32
CA ARG A 1062 11.85 31.12 20.94
C ARG A 1062 12.71 31.50 19.74
N THR A 1063 13.93 30.97 19.69
CA THR A 1063 14.80 31.05 18.51
C THR A 1063 14.71 29.79 17.66
N ALA A 1064 15.28 29.83 16.47
CA ALA A 1064 15.37 28.66 15.60
C ALA A 1064 16.10 27.47 16.24
N VAL A 1065 17.08 27.72 17.13
CA VAL A 1065 17.73 26.67 17.94
C VAL A 1065 16.75 26.06 18.93
N SER A 1066 15.93 26.87 19.60
CA SER A 1066 14.89 26.38 20.52
C SER A 1066 13.83 25.54 19.80
N TRP A 1067 13.50 25.86 18.55
CA TRP A 1067 12.61 25.06 17.69
C TRP A 1067 13.25 23.71 17.35
N ALA A 1068 14.45 23.72 16.74
CA ALA A 1068 15.17 22.49 16.41
C ALA A 1068 15.37 21.58 17.63
N SER A 1069 15.59 22.17 18.80
CA SER A 1069 15.79 21.43 20.04
C SER A 1069 14.49 20.79 20.56
N GLY A 1070 13.38 21.55 20.57
CA GLY A 1070 12.08 21.05 21.02
C GLY A 1070 11.48 20.00 20.07
N ASP A 1071 11.73 20.10 18.77
CA ASP A 1071 11.13 19.21 17.76
C ASP A 1071 11.99 17.96 17.45
N GLY A 1072 13.13 17.81 18.12
CA GLY A 1072 13.99 16.62 17.97
C GLY A 1072 14.85 16.63 16.70
N MET A 1073 15.22 17.79 16.18
CA MET A 1073 15.91 17.96 14.89
C MET A 1073 17.43 17.88 15.05
N ALA A 1074 17.95 16.71 15.42
CA ALA A 1074 19.38 16.49 15.72
C ALA A 1074 20.35 16.97 14.64
N ASP A 1075 20.14 16.56 13.38
CA ASP A 1075 21.04 16.93 12.27
C ASP A 1075 21.03 18.43 11.99
N THR A 1076 19.84 19.03 11.97
CA THR A 1076 19.67 20.47 11.77
C THR A 1076 20.32 21.25 12.91
N LEU A 1077 20.16 20.79 14.16
CA LEU A 1077 20.83 21.39 15.31
C LEU A 1077 22.35 21.34 15.17
N ILE A 1078 22.95 20.21 14.78
CA ILE A 1078 24.41 20.11 14.56
C ILE A 1078 24.89 21.17 13.57
N ARG A 1079 24.13 21.42 12.50
CA ARG A 1079 24.49 22.45 11.52
C ARG A 1079 24.29 23.87 12.05
N LEU A 1080 23.20 24.12 12.78
CA LEU A 1080 22.98 25.41 13.43
C LEU A 1080 24.12 25.74 14.41
N LEU A 1081 24.56 24.78 15.21
CA LEU A 1081 25.65 24.96 16.19
C LEU A 1081 27.01 25.27 15.55
N LYS A 1082 27.20 24.92 14.27
CA LYS A 1082 28.41 25.29 13.51
C LYS A 1082 28.38 26.74 13.03
N LEU A 1083 27.23 27.42 13.05
CA LEU A 1083 27.13 28.82 12.63
C LEU A 1083 27.79 29.73 13.68
N PRO A 1084 28.75 30.59 13.30
CA PRO A 1084 29.57 31.32 14.27
C PRO A 1084 28.78 32.36 15.10
N ARG A 1085 27.65 32.85 14.59
CA ARG A 1085 26.81 33.88 15.22
C ARG A 1085 25.65 33.31 16.04
N ILE A 1086 25.48 31.99 16.13
CA ILE A 1086 24.29 31.39 16.77
C ILE A 1086 24.38 31.46 18.30
N ASN A 1087 23.26 31.80 18.95
CA ASN A 1087 23.11 31.78 20.39
C ASN A 1087 22.38 30.51 20.86
N ILE A 1088 23.15 29.56 21.38
CA ILE A 1088 22.66 28.27 21.89
C ILE A 1088 21.88 28.39 23.21
N ASN A 1089 22.00 29.49 23.94
CA ASN A 1089 21.39 29.66 25.28
C ASN A 1089 20.26 30.71 25.28
N ALA A 1090 19.73 31.08 24.11
CA ALA A 1090 18.67 32.06 24.01
C ALA A 1090 17.38 31.54 24.67
N LYS A 1091 16.95 32.21 25.74
CA LYS A 1091 15.72 31.90 26.48
C LYS A 1091 14.48 32.49 25.81
N ASP A 1092 13.39 31.74 25.85
CA ASP A 1092 12.07 32.23 25.42
C ASP A 1092 11.42 33.20 26.43
N ASN A 1093 10.20 33.67 26.16
CA ASN A 1093 9.52 34.65 27.03
C ASN A 1093 9.18 34.08 28.42
N LYS A 1094 9.14 32.75 28.58
CA LYS A 1094 8.98 32.05 29.86
C LYS A 1094 10.31 31.71 30.51
N GLY A 1095 11.43 32.15 29.95
CA GLY A 1095 12.78 31.86 30.46
C GLY A 1095 13.32 30.48 30.08
N ARG A 1096 12.62 29.69 29.25
CA ARG A 1096 13.05 28.33 28.89
C ARG A 1096 14.18 28.37 27.87
N SER A 1097 15.24 27.63 28.14
CA SER A 1097 16.38 27.46 27.23
C SER A 1097 16.12 26.38 26.17
N PRO A 1098 16.92 26.30 25.08
CA PRO A 1098 16.81 25.18 24.13
C PRO A 1098 17.01 23.81 24.79
N LEU A 1099 17.88 23.72 25.82
CA LEU A 1099 18.06 22.50 26.62
C LEU A 1099 16.81 22.15 27.41
N SER A 1100 16.11 23.15 28.00
CA SER A 1100 14.84 22.95 28.69
C SER A 1100 13.75 22.41 27.74
N TRP A 1101 13.69 22.94 26.51
CA TRP A 1101 12.76 22.47 25.47
C TRP A 1101 13.07 21.04 25.01
N ALA A 1102 14.34 20.72 24.74
CA ALA A 1102 14.74 19.36 24.38
C ALA A 1102 14.45 18.38 25.52
N ALA A 1103 14.66 18.82 26.77
CA ALA A 1103 14.42 18.00 27.94
C ALA A 1103 12.94 17.69 28.16
N GLY A 1104 12.09 18.72 28.13
CA GLY A 1104 10.64 18.58 28.31
C GLY A 1104 9.92 17.87 27.16
N ASN A 1105 10.52 17.77 25.98
CA ASN A 1105 9.92 17.03 24.85
C ASN A 1105 10.50 15.63 24.65
N GLY A 1106 11.45 15.20 25.49
CA GLY A 1106 12.00 13.84 25.44
C GLY A 1106 13.03 13.62 24.32
N CYS A 1107 13.61 14.69 23.77
CA CYS A 1107 14.52 14.65 22.63
C CYS A 1107 15.94 14.24 23.05
N THR A 1108 16.15 12.96 23.38
CA THR A 1108 17.43 12.43 23.91
C THR A 1108 18.65 12.79 23.06
N ASP A 1109 18.61 12.54 21.75
CA ASP A 1109 19.76 12.80 20.86
C ASP A 1109 20.14 14.29 20.83
N VAL A 1110 19.13 15.16 20.83
CA VAL A 1110 19.32 16.61 20.87
C VAL A 1110 19.94 17.03 22.20
N VAL A 1111 19.48 16.48 23.31
CA VAL A 1111 20.06 16.74 24.64
C VAL A 1111 21.53 16.34 24.67
N GLU A 1112 21.90 15.18 24.12
CA GLU A 1112 23.30 14.76 24.00
C GLU A 1112 24.13 15.74 23.16
N ILE A 1113 23.60 16.18 22.01
CA ILE A 1113 24.28 17.15 21.13
C ILE A 1113 24.47 18.50 21.83
N LEU A 1114 23.45 19.01 22.53
CA LEU A 1114 23.52 20.26 23.28
C LEU A 1114 24.54 20.15 24.42
N LEU A 1115 24.51 19.06 25.19
CA LEU A 1115 25.42 18.82 26.32
C LEU A 1115 26.88 18.59 25.90
N ALA A 1116 27.11 18.08 24.69
CA ALA A 1116 28.44 17.95 24.11
C ALA A 1116 29.06 19.31 23.71
N SER A 1117 28.24 20.35 23.53
CA SER A 1117 28.73 21.69 23.20
C SER A 1117 29.25 22.40 24.45
N PRO A 1118 30.51 22.88 24.49
CA PRO A 1118 31.05 23.56 25.66
C PRO A 1118 30.40 24.93 25.93
N LYS A 1119 29.64 25.46 24.97
CA LYS A 1119 28.95 26.75 25.09
C LYS A 1119 27.59 26.63 25.79
N ILE A 1120 27.09 25.42 26.02
CA ILE A 1120 25.76 25.23 26.63
C ILE A 1120 25.77 25.65 28.10
N ASP A 1121 24.76 26.42 28.50
CA ASP A 1121 24.53 26.77 29.90
C ASP A 1121 23.68 25.68 30.57
N LYS A 1122 24.35 24.78 31.32
CA LYS A 1122 23.69 23.74 32.10
C LYS A 1122 22.97 24.28 33.34
N THR A 1123 23.26 25.51 33.77
CA THR A 1123 22.68 26.13 34.97
C THR A 1123 21.36 26.86 34.70
N SER A 1124 20.90 26.82 33.45
CA SER A 1124 19.74 27.58 33.00
C SER A 1124 18.44 27.13 33.69
N ILE A 1125 17.79 28.10 34.33
CA ILE A 1125 16.43 27.98 34.89
C ILE A 1125 15.46 28.91 34.15
N ASP A 1126 14.19 28.50 34.11
CA ASP A 1126 13.09 29.32 33.56
C ASP A 1126 12.56 30.33 34.59
N ASN A 1127 11.52 31.09 34.23
CA ASN A 1127 10.96 32.13 35.11
C ASN A 1127 10.27 31.55 36.36
N ASP A 1128 9.94 30.26 36.34
CA ASP A 1128 9.36 29.53 37.47
C ASP A 1128 10.45 28.81 38.29
N ASN A 1129 11.73 29.13 38.06
CA ASN A 1129 12.91 28.47 38.65
C ASN A 1129 13.08 26.98 38.29
N ARG A 1130 12.44 26.48 37.23
CA ARG A 1130 12.59 25.09 36.78
C ARG A 1130 13.82 24.93 35.90
N ASN A 1131 14.60 23.88 36.14
CA ASN A 1131 15.76 23.52 35.31
C ASN A 1131 15.39 22.40 34.30
N ALA A 1132 16.35 21.98 33.47
CA ALA A 1132 16.12 20.91 32.48
C ALA A 1132 15.73 19.56 33.11
N ILE A 1133 16.26 19.23 34.30
CA ILE A 1133 15.90 18.02 35.06
C ILE A 1133 14.43 18.09 35.50
N SER A 1134 13.96 19.24 35.99
CA SER A 1134 12.54 19.47 36.32
C SER A 1134 11.64 19.19 35.11
N TRP A 1135 11.98 19.73 33.93
CA TRP A 1135 11.20 19.54 32.70
C TRP A 1135 11.19 18.10 32.19
N ALA A 1136 12.32 17.39 32.24
CA ALA A 1136 12.37 15.97 31.87
C ALA A 1136 11.54 15.10 32.85
N SER A 1137 11.58 15.46 34.14
CA SER A 1137 10.87 14.73 35.21
C SER A 1137 9.37 14.94 35.13
N ALA A 1138 8.91 16.17 34.89
CA ALA A 1138 7.50 16.54 34.76
C ALA A 1138 6.75 15.86 33.61
N ARG A 1139 7.46 15.18 32.70
CA ARG A 1139 6.88 14.44 31.57
C ARG A 1139 7.36 12.98 31.48
N GLY A 1140 8.01 12.48 32.53
CA GLY A 1140 8.44 11.08 32.61
C GLY A 1140 9.53 10.68 31.60
N HIS A 1141 10.35 11.62 31.13
CA HIS A 1141 11.38 11.35 30.12
C HIS A 1141 12.66 10.77 30.74
N CYS A 1142 12.58 9.53 31.24
CA CYS A 1142 13.66 8.86 31.98
C CYS A 1142 15.01 8.84 31.24
N GLN A 1143 15.03 8.52 29.94
CA GLN A 1143 16.30 8.43 29.20
C GLN A 1143 17.02 9.78 29.11
N VAL A 1144 16.26 10.87 28.94
CA VAL A 1144 16.78 12.22 28.93
C VAL A 1144 17.30 12.61 30.30
N LEU A 1145 16.52 12.31 31.34
CA LEU A 1145 16.92 12.55 32.73
C LEU A 1145 18.28 11.91 33.03
N VAL A 1146 18.45 10.63 32.70
CA VAL A 1146 19.72 9.91 32.91
C VAL A 1146 20.89 10.65 32.22
N ARG A 1147 20.71 11.11 30.97
CA ARG A 1147 21.77 11.86 30.27
C ARG A 1147 22.06 13.22 30.89
N LEU A 1148 21.05 13.91 31.42
CA LEU A 1148 21.25 15.18 32.15
C LEU A 1148 22.04 14.97 33.45
N LEU A 1149 21.73 13.90 34.20
CA LEU A 1149 22.43 13.54 35.44
C LEU A 1149 23.88 13.12 35.15
N GLU A 1150 24.10 12.23 34.17
CA GLU A 1150 25.45 11.83 33.73
C GLU A 1150 26.31 13.01 33.28
N ALA A 1151 25.69 14.03 32.67
CA ALA A 1151 26.37 15.25 32.24
C ALA A 1151 26.60 16.27 33.37
N GLY A 1152 26.21 15.95 34.61
CA GLY A 1152 26.37 16.80 35.78
C GLY A 1152 25.54 18.10 35.72
N CYS A 1153 24.33 18.05 35.15
CA CYS A 1153 23.42 19.20 35.22
C CYS A 1153 22.99 19.45 36.67
N PRO A 1154 23.10 20.69 37.18
CA PRO A 1154 22.76 21.00 38.57
C PRO A 1154 21.23 21.06 38.79
N GLY A 1155 20.83 20.97 40.05
CA GLY A 1155 19.45 21.22 40.49
C GLY A 1155 18.53 20.00 40.50
N VAL A 1156 19.07 18.80 40.72
CA VAL A 1156 18.28 17.55 40.85
C VAL A 1156 17.24 17.59 41.99
N ASP A 1157 17.48 18.40 43.03
CA ASP A 1157 16.57 18.65 44.15
C ASP A 1157 16.22 20.16 44.30
N ALA A 1158 16.32 20.93 43.21
CA ALA A 1158 15.97 22.35 43.23
C ALA A 1158 14.45 22.55 43.26
N GLU A 1159 13.99 23.49 44.09
CA GLU A 1159 12.58 23.89 44.19
C GLU A 1159 12.24 24.96 43.14
N ASP A 1160 11.09 24.79 42.49
CA ASP A 1160 10.46 25.85 41.70
C ASP A 1160 9.75 26.89 42.60
N ILE A 1161 9.08 27.87 41.99
CA ILE A 1161 8.35 28.93 42.73
C ILE A 1161 7.25 28.40 43.66
N ASP A 1162 6.72 27.20 43.37
CA ASP A 1162 5.68 26.54 44.16
C ASP A 1162 6.27 25.60 45.22
N GLY A 1163 7.60 25.43 45.24
CA GLY A 1163 8.30 24.53 46.15
C GLY A 1163 8.37 23.09 45.64
N TRP A 1164 8.04 22.83 44.37
CA TRP A 1164 8.11 21.50 43.79
C TRP A 1164 9.52 21.17 43.33
N THR A 1165 9.99 19.98 43.68
CA THR A 1165 11.25 19.43 43.19
C THR A 1165 11.02 18.54 41.96
N PRO A 1166 12.06 18.21 41.17
CA PRO A 1166 11.94 17.25 40.07
C PRO A 1166 11.32 15.91 40.50
N LEU A 1167 11.58 15.46 41.73
CA LEU A 1167 10.97 14.25 42.29
C LEU A 1167 9.45 14.38 42.43
N ALA A 1168 8.96 15.52 42.91
CA ALA A 1168 7.51 15.79 43.00
C ALA A 1168 6.85 15.80 41.62
N TRP A 1169 7.50 16.44 40.64
CA TRP A 1169 7.05 16.45 39.24
C TRP A 1169 7.02 15.05 38.59
N ALA A 1170 8.00 14.19 38.90
CA ALA A 1170 8.02 12.81 38.40
C ALA A 1170 6.87 11.95 38.98
N ILE A 1171 6.52 12.18 40.24
CA ILE A 1171 5.43 11.44 40.92
C ILE A 1171 4.07 11.74 40.27
N GLN A 1172 3.83 12.98 39.84
CA GLN A 1172 2.57 13.37 39.18
C GLN A 1172 2.30 12.60 37.88
N THR A 1173 3.33 12.06 37.22
CA THR A 1173 3.21 11.44 35.88
C THR A 1173 3.24 9.91 35.88
N ASP A 1174 3.18 9.26 37.05
CA ASP A 1174 3.27 7.80 37.23
C ASP A 1174 4.46 7.16 36.50
N SER A 1175 5.64 7.79 36.57
CA SER A 1175 6.86 7.29 35.93
C SER A 1175 7.83 6.67 36.95
N PRO A 1176 7.68 5.37 37.29
CA PRO A 1176 8.52 4.71 38.29
C PRO A 1176 10.00 4.70 37.90
N ASP A 1177 10.31 4.58 36.61
CA ASP A 1177 11.70 4.58 36.12
C ASP A 1177 12.36 5.96 36.31
N THR A 1178 11.62 7.05 36.06
CA THR A 1178 12.11 8.42 36.28
C THR A 1178 12.34 8.69 37.77
N VAL A 1179 11.42 8.23 38.64
CA VAL A 1179 11.56 8.33 40.09
C VAL A 1179 12.78 7.53 40.57
N GLN A 1180 12.96 6.30 40.08
CA GLN A 1180 14.11 5.47 40.40
C GLN A 1180 15.43 6.11 39.95
N ALA A 1181 15.47 6.73 38.77
CA ALA A 1181 16.65 7.42 38.25
C ALA A 1181 17.02 8.66 39.08
N LEU A 1182 16.03 9.46 39.51
CA LEU A 1182 16.27 10.60 40.41
C LEU A 1182 16.81 10.16 41.76
N ILE A 1183 16.18 9.17 42.39
CA ILE A 1183 16.56 8.68 43.72
C ILE A 1183 17.94 8.03 43.74
N SER A 1184 18.44 7.58 42.58
CA SER A 1184 19.79 7.03 42.46
C SER A 1184 20.87 8.10 42.61
N ASP A 1185 20.52 9.39 42.54
CA ASP A 1185 21.44 10.52 42.81
C ASP A 1185 21.46 10.86 44.31
N GLU A 1186 22.66 10.91 44.91
CA GLU A 1186 22.85 11.15 46.35
C GLU A 1186 22.32 12.51 46.82
N ASN A 1187 22.10 13.47 45.92
CA ASN A 1187 21.61 14.80 46.25
C ASN A 1187 20.08 14.89 46.37
N VAL A 1188 19.33 13.82 46.08
CA VAL A 1188 17.86 13.81 46.15
C VAL A 1188 17.39 13.48 47.56
N LEU A 1189 16.58 14.38 48.14
CA LEU A 1189 16.01 14.21 49.48
C LEU A 1189 14.61 13.60 49.41
N ILE A 1190 14.52 12.27 49.55
CA ILE A 1190 13.24 11.51 49.51
C ILE A 1190 12.25 12.00 50.58
N GLU A 1191 12.75 12.34 51.77
CA GLU A 1191 11.96 12.79 52.92
C GLU A 1191 11.67 14.30 52.94
N ARG A 1192 11.95 15.01 51.83
CA ARG A 1192 11.63 16.43 51.72
C ARG A 1192 10.11 16.62 51.84
N ARG A 1193 9.73 17.64 52.61
CA ARG A 1193 8.33 17.95 52.91
C ARG A 1193 7.89 19.22 52.20
N ASP A 1194 6.73 19.17 51.56
CA ASP A 1194 6.08 20.36 51.00
C ASP A 1194 5.52 21.29 52.10
N ARG A 1195 4.91 22.42 51.70
CA ARG A 1195 4.28 23.38 52.64
C ARG A 1195 3.16 22.76 53.51
N GLY A 1196 2.57 21.66 53.07
CA GLY A 1196 1.57 20.86 53.77
C GLY A 1196 2.15 19.72 54.64
N GLY A 1197 3.47 19.58 54.68
CA GLY A 1197 4.16 18.50 55.40
C GLY A 1197 4.14 17.15 54.67
N ARG A 1198 3.74 17.09 53.40
CA ARG A 1198 3.68 15.86 52.59
C ARG A 1198 5.05 15.52 52.02
N THR A 1199 5.39 14.24 52.08
CA THR A 1199 6.59 13.66 51.43
C THR A 1199 6.26 13.13 50.03
N ALA A 1200 7.29 12.76 49.27
CA ALA A 1200 7.15 12.02 48.01
C ALA A 1200 6.22 10.80 48.14
N LEU A 1201 6.38 10.02 49.22
CA LEU A 1201 5.52 8.87 49.51
C LEU A 1201 4.05 9.28 49.75
N SER A 1202 3.82 10.39 50.47
CA SER A 1202 2.47 10.90 50.71
C SER A 1202 1.77 11.26 49.39
N TRP A 1203 2.47 11.90 48.46
CA TRP A 1203 1.96 12.26 47.14
C TRP A 1203 1.68 11.03 46.27
N ALA A 1204 2.62 10.09 46.19
CA ALA A 1204 2.43 8.86 45.38
C ALA A 1204 1.22 8.04 45.84
N VAL A 1205 0.99 8.00 47.16
CA VAL A 1205 -0.17 7.34 47.77
C VAL A 1205 -1.47 8.09 47.47
N GLU A 1206 -1.47 9.42 47.60
CA GLU A 1206 -2.63 10.27 47.28
C GLU A 1206 -3.07 10.10 45.81
N TYR A 1207 -2.12 10.13 44.87
CA TYR A 1207 -2.41 9.92 43.45
C TYR A 1207 -2.78 8.48 43.09
N GLY A 1208 -2.33 7.48 43.87
CA GLY A 1208 -2.63 6.06 43.62
C GLY A 1208 -1.60 5.33 42.75
N HIS A 1209 -0.37 5.84 42.66
CA HIS A 1209 0.68 5.30 41.81
C HIS A 1209 1.44 4.16 42.49
N ILE A 1210 0.88 2.95 42.48
CA ILE A 1210 1.39 1.79 43.23
C ILE A 1210 2.85 1.42 42.90
N GLU A 1211 3.25 1.50 41.63
CA GLU A 1211 4.64 1.15 41.24
C GLU A 1211 5.62 2.22 41.72
N VAL A 1212 5.23 3.50 41.71
CA VAL A 1212 6.02 4.59 42.31
C VAL A 1212 6.14 4.43 43.82
N VAL A 1213 5.05 4.03 44.50
CA VAL A 1213 5.07 3.71 45.94
C VAL A 1213 6.09 2.59 46.23
N LYS A 1214 6.09 1.51 45.45
CA LYS A 1214 7.07 0.41 45.60
C LYS A 1214 8.50 0.89 45.42
N VAL A 1215 8.77 1.75 44.43
CA VAL A 1215 10.10 2.34 44.20
C VAL A 1215 10.54 3.17 45.40
N LEU A 1216 9.67 4.05 45.91
CA LEU A 1216 9.97 4.89 47.08
C LEU A 1216 10.22 4.07 48.36
N LEU A 1217 9.41 3.03 48.60
CA LEU A 1217 9.58 2.15 49.76
C LEU A 1217 10.89 1.34 49.69
N ARG A 1218 11.24 0.81 48.51
CA ARG A 1218 12.53 0.14 48.29
C ARG A 1218 13.73 1.07 48.49
N ALA A 1219 13.54 2.36 48.21
CA ALA A 1219 14.55 3.39 48.47
C ALA A 1219 14.59 3.89 49.93
N GLY A 1220 13.73 3.34 50.81
CA GLY A 1220 13.74 3.64 52.24
C GLY A 1220 12.86 4.81 52.66
N ALA A 1221 11.81 5.16 51.90
CA ALA A 1221 10.86 6.19 52.30
C ALA A 1221 10.11 5.83 53.61
N ASP A 1222 9.97 6.79 54.53
CA ASP A 1222 9.37 6.58 55.84
C ASP A 1222 7.83 6.50 55.77
N THR A 1223 7.29 5.32 56.11
CA THR A 1223 5.84 5.05 56.16
C THR A 1223 5.14 5.69 57.35
N GLY A 1224 5.88 6.11 58.37
CA GLY A 1224 5.37 6.74 59.60
C GLY A 1224 5.28 8.26 59.53
N THR A 1225 5.81 8.89 58.48
CA THR A 1225 5.81 10.35 58.37
C THR A 1225 4.39 10.93 58.35
N GLN A 1226 4.14 11.90 59.23
CA GLN A 1226 2.87 12.60 59.31
C GLN A 1226 2.90 13.93 58.55
N THR A 1227 1.84 14.17 57.78
CA THR A 1227 1.54 15.49 57.20
C THR A 1227 1.17 16.50 58.30
N ARG A 1228 1.04 17.78 57.94
CA ARG A 1228 0.62 18.82 58.90
C ARG A 1228 -0.79 18.62 59.47
N SER A 1229 -1.63 17.83 58.79
CA SER A 1229 -2.94 17.41 59.29
C SER A 1229 -2.89 16.13 60.13
N GLY A 1230 -1.69 15.61 60.44
CA GLY A 1230 -1.48 14.41 61.25
C GLY A 1230 -1.74 13.09 60.51
N ARG A 1231 -1.92 13.11 59.18
CA ARG A 1231 -2.21 11.91 58.39
C ARG A 1231 -0.91 11.22 57.98
N THR A 1232 -0.81 9.91 58.18
CA THR A 1232 0.28 9.07 57.63
C THR A 1232 -0.07 8.60 56.22
N PRO A 1233 0.91 8.15 55.39
CA PRO A 1233 0.64 7.51 54.10
C PRO A 1233 -0.44 6.42 54.18
N ALA A 1234 -0.43 5.58 55.22
CA ALA A 1234 -1.46 4.55 55.40
C ALA A 1234 -2.88 5.12 55.66
N MET A 1235 -2.99 6.25 56.37
CA MET A 1235 -4.27 6.95 56.55
C MET A 1235 -4.74 7.56 55.23
N ILE A 1236 -3.84 8.18 54.47
CA ILE A 1236 -4.16 8.74 53.15
C ILE A 1236 -4.66 7.64 52.20
N ALA A 1237 -3.96 6.50 52.11
CA ALA A 1237 -4.38 5.38 51.27
C ALA A 1237 -5.80 4.88 51.62
N LYS A 1238 -6.13 4.79 52.91
CA LYS A 1238 -7.47 4.40 53.38
C LYS A 1238 -8.53 5.42 53.03
N ASP A 1239 -8.23 6.70 53.22
CA ASP A 1239 -9.19 7.78 52.96
C ASP A 1239 -9.52 7.93 51.46
N PHE A 1240 -8.60 7.55 50.57
CA PHE A 1240 -8.81 7.50 49.12
C PHE A 1240 -9.25 6.10 48.59
N GLY A 1241 -9.47 5.11 49.46
CA GLY A 1241 -9.95 3.77 49.07
C GLY A 1241 -8.95 2.92 48.28
N ARG A 1242 -7.64 3.10 48.52
CA ARG A 1242 -6.54 2.42 47.81
C ARG A 1242 -6.06 1.16 48.56
N ASP A 1243 -6.88 0.11 48.59
CA ASP A 1243 -6.61 -1.12 49.37
C ASP A 1243 -5.34 -1.87 48.96
N ASP A 1244 -4.93 -1.74 47.70
CA ASP A 1244 -3.70 -2.29 47.14
C ASP A 1244 -2.45 -1.59 47.69
N ILE A 1245 -2.48 -0.26 47.81
CA ILE A 1245 -1.40 0.53 48.40
C ILE A 1245 -1.34 0.35 49.92
N VAL A 1246 -2.47 0.21 50.62
CA VAL A 1246 -2.49 -0.11 52.05
C VAL A 1246 -1.73 -1.41 52.33
N LYS A 1247 -1.99 -2.46 51.54
CA LYS A 1247 -1.28 -3.75 51.66
C LYS A 1247 0.22 -3.61 51.42
N GLU A 1248 0.61 -2.84 50.42
CA GLU A 1248 2.04 -2.62 50.13
C GLU A 1248 2.72 -1.82 51.25
N LEU A 1249 2.07 -0.79 51.79
CA LEU A 1249 2.58 -0.02 52.94
C LEU A 1249 2.71 -0.87 54.21
N GLU A 1250 1.80 -1.84 54.44
CA GLU A 1250 1.87 -2.79 55.56
C GLU A 1250 3.06 -3.76 55.44
N VAL A 1251 3.56 -4.04 54.23
CA VAL A 1251 4.74 -4.89 54.02
C VAL A 1251 6.04 -4.19 54.44
N TYR A 1252 6.12 -2.87 54.27
CA TYR A 1252 7.31 -2.06 54.55
C TYR A 1252 7.19 -1.20 55.83
N GLY A 1253 6.05 -1.25 56.51
CA GLY A 1253 5.83 -0.59 57.81
C GLY A 1253 6.34 -1.43 58.99
N PRO A 1254 6.61 -0.78 60.14
CA PRO A 1254 6.97 -1.47 61.39
C PRO A 1254 5.81 -2.24 62.04
#